data_AF-A0A7Y4ZF47-F1
#
_entry.id   AF-A0A7Y4ZF47-F1
#
_cell.length_a   1.000
_cell.length_b   1.000
_cell.length_c   1.000
_cell.angle_alpha   90.00
_cell.angle_beta   90.00
_cell.angle_gamma   90.00
#
_symmetry.space_group_name_H-M   'P 1'
#
loop_
_entity.id
_entity.type
_entity.pdbx_description
1 polymer ?
#
loop_
_entity_poly.entity_id
_entity_poly.type
_entity_poly.pdbx_seq_one_letter_code
_entity_poly.pdbx_strand_id
1 'polypeptide(L)'
;MPITAVDKGTLDVSAITGKDWKLEGVTLAVIDLNQKKPQFLLSATKLTLPKPFNDLSLADIQCNDFTWDQYELHCNQGRASVRSAYWQSPTTNFSFHLSPKLNSFKLEDTRLAGSHLSLDAVMNGENWQGKVKAEHISNKLIDKLFQSKPLKQKQAHKKQGSLNLTGTFSGKQDTMQAFNFTAEVEGLTDQAEDGKVAVEKLNLLSQWEGKKAKENWVWQSESKLLGGALYVDPVYLEAGVQPITLNAQGVWNNNTKKADIQTFTYQHPDVGVLSGSANAYYRNGIKFENVDVALKSNVLQGLLTTYINPFFTESPFTGMTVTGDVQANFNFIQQKLTNAAINFSKLNVNDEAGRLAIKNGNGLVNWSNDPMLTKRSELAWQQLTIKGLPLESAKLQFVSQANSFTLAEKIKIPFLNGSIAVDKFSWQDRKQDEPDVSFSGSLDNVSLERLSKALGWTPLSGNISGQIPGVDYRNKTLSLDGELLVKVFDGTVKVNNLASSDLFTDFPKVYGDVEVENLDLDQLTRKFEFGNITGRMSGYVNKLVLENWHPITFYAWLGTPDNDDSSHRISQTAVKNIASIGGGGATDLLSRSFLGFFETFGYDKIGIGCYLYNGVCQMMGLEAAGQGYYLIKGGGLPRIDVLGYNPRVNWDVLVERLGRVASPDKVIVQ
;
A
#
# COMPACT_ATOMS: atom_id res chain seq x y z
N MET A 1 -35.65 -48.78 -81.78
CA MET A 1 -34.69 -47.85 -81.14
C MET A 1 -34.69 -48.16 -79.66
N PRO A 2 -33.56 -48.54 -79.02
CA PRO A 2 -33.54 -48.74 -77.59
C PRO A 2 -33.60 -47.37 -76.91
N ILE A 3 -34.54 -47.21 -75.99
CA ILE A 3 -34.62 -46.04 -75.10
C ILE A 3 -33.45 -46.20 -74.11
N THR A 4 -32.45 -45.33 -74.22
CA THR A 4 -31.35 -45.25 -73.25
C THR A 4 -31.92 -45.00 -71.86
N ALA A 5 -31.66 -45.92 -70.92
CA ALA A 5 -31.98 -45.72 -69.51
C ALA A 5 -31.18 -44.52 -68.99
N VAL A 6 -31.87 -43.57 -68.37
CA VAL A 6 -31.22 -42.43 -67.71
C VAL A 6 -30.70 -42.92 -66.37
N ASP A 7 -29.40 -43.19 -66.28
CA ASP A 7 -28.76 -43.63 -65.03
C ASP A 7 -28.36 -42.48 -64.10
N LYS A 8 -28.32 -41.24 -64.63
CA LYS A 8 -27.93 -40.05 -63.87
C LYS A 8 -28.73 -38.81 -64.29
N GLY A 9 -29.15 -38.01 -63.33
CA GLY A 9 -29.71 -36.67 -63.53
C GLY A 9 -28.95 -35.63 -62.71
N THR A 10 -28.83 -34.41 -63.21
CA THR A 10 -28.20 -33.29 -62.50
C THR A 10 -29.04 -32.03 -62.64
N LEU A 11 -29.26 -31.33 -61.54
CA LEU A 11 -29.93 -30.04 -61.47
C LEU A 11 -28.96 -29.01 -60.86
N ASP A 12 -28.62 -28.00 -61.65
CA ASP A 12 -27.78 -26.89 -61.21
C ASP A 12 -28.65 -25.66 -60.90
N VAL A 13 -28.49 -25.12 -59.70
CA VAL A 13 -29.19 -23.94 -59.19
C VAL A 13 -28.15 -22.92 -58.75
N SER A 14 -28.15 -21.76 -59.40
CA SER A 14 -27.15 -20.70 -59.19
C SER A 14 -27.09 -20.25 -57.74
N ALA A 15 -28.25 -20.05 -57.11
CA ALA A 15 -28.37 -19.79 -55.69
C ALA A 15 -29.79 -20.10 -55.18
N ILE A 16 -29.88 -20.50 -53.92
CA ILE A 16 -31.10 -20.60 -53.12
C ILE A 16 -31.03 -19.53 -52.04
N THR A 17 -32.02 -18.64 -51.98
CA THR A 17 -32.07 -17.52 -51.04
C THR A 17 -33.24 -17.66 -50.08
N GLY A 18 -32.96 -17.57 -48.79
CA GLY A 18 -33.97 -17.39 -47.75
C GLY A 18 -34.04 -15.94 -47.25
N LYS A 19 -34.80 -15.70 -46.18
CA LYS A 19 -35.04 -14.36 -45.63
C LYS A 19 -33.74 -13.61 -45.27
N ASP A 20 -32.73 -14.32 -44.77
CA ASP A 20 -31.44 -13.76 -44.35
C ASP A 20 -30.26 -14.73 -44.54
N TRP A 21 -30.43 -15.78 -45.35
CA TRP A 21 -29.39 -16.76 -45.69
C TRP A 21 -29.32 -17.01 -47.19
N LYS A 22 -28.15 -17.43 -47.67
CA LYS A 22 -27.90 -17.69 -49.10
C LYS A 22 -27.04 -18.92 -49.28
N LEU A 23 -27.52 -19.88 -50.08
CA LEU A 23 -26.76 -21.04 -50.53
C LEU A 23 -26.44 -20.88 -52.02
N GLU A 24 -25.16 -20.88 -52.37
CA GLU A 24 -24.66 -20.56 -53.71
C GLU A 24 -24.14 -21.81 -54.42
N GLY A 25 -24.24 -21.83 -55.76
CA GLY A 25 -23.67 -22.87 -56.62
C GLY A 25 -24.14 -24.27 -56.26
N VAL A 26 -25.46 -24.45 -56.12
CA VAL A 26 -26.06 -25.71 -55.69
C VAL A 26 -26.15 -26.65 -56.89
N THR A 27 -25.63 -27.85 -56.75
CA THR A 27 -25.81 -28.95 -57.70
C THR A 27 -26.44 -30.12 -56.96
N LEU A 28 -27.59 -30.58 -57.45
CA LEU A 28 -28.25 -31.79 -56.99
C LEU A 28 -28.08 -32.86 -58.07
N ALA A 29 -27.34 -33.92 -57.77
CA ALA A 29 -27.19 -35.06 -58.66
C ALA A 29 -27.97 -36.25 -58.12
N VAL A 30 -28.59 -37.01 -59.02
CA VAL A 30 -29.23 -38.29 -58.71
C VAL A 30 -28.50 -39.34 -59.52
N ILE A 31 -28.01 -40.38 -58.85
CA ILE A 31 -27.35 -41.53 -59.46
C ILE A 31 -28.15 -42.79 -59.18
N ASP A 32 -27.98 -43.81 -60.02
CA ASP A 32 -28.66 -45.09 -59.91
C ASP A 32 -30.20 -44.95 -59.91
N LEU A 33 -30.71 -44.06 -60.79
CA LEU A 33 -32.14 -43.82 -61.01
C LEU A 33 -32.93 -45.08 -61.39
N ASN A 34 -32.23 -46.10 -61.89
CA ASN A 34 -32.74 -47.41 -62.25
C ASN A 34 -32.95 -48.36 -61.05
N GLN A 35 -32.45 -48.01 -59.85
CA GLN A 35 -32.61 -48.81 -58.63
C GLN A 35 -33.84 -48.40 -57.81
N LYS A 36 -34.32 -49.30 -56.94
CA LYS A 36 -35.47 -49.06 -56.05
C LYS A 36 -35.29 -47.87 -55.08
N LYS A 37 -34.04 -47.47 -54.82
CA LYS A 37 -33.67 -46.34 -53.96
C LYS A 37 -32.55 -45.55 -54.64
N PRO A 38 -32.89 -44.56 -55.48
CA PRO A 38 -31.87 -43.71 -56.11
C PRO A 38 -31.10 -42.93 -55.04
N GLN A 39 -29.80 -42.75 -55.25
CA GLN A 39 -28.95 -41.98 -54.34
C GLN A 39 -28.89 -40.52 -54.80
N PHE A 40 -29.17 -39.60 -53.88
CA PHE A 40 -29.03 -38.18 -54.14
C PHE A 40 -27.73 -37.66 -53.54
N LEU A 41 -27.05 -36.80 -54.30
CA LEU A 41 -25.84 -36.10 -53.91
C LEU A 41 -26.12 -34.61 -53.99
N LEU A 42 -25.84 -33.89 -52.90
CA LEU A 42 -25.95 -32.44 -52.85
C LEU A 42 -24.55 -31.84 -52.78
N SER A 43 -24.23 -30.89 -53.66
CA SER A 43 -23.06 -30.02 -53.47
C SER A 43 -23.45 -28.55 -53.55
N ALA A 44 -22.76 -27.70 -52.81
CA ALA A 44 -22.93 -26.25 -52.87
C ALA A 44 -21.59 -25.55 -52.65
N THR A 45 -21.39 -24.40 -53.30
CA THR A 45 -20.13 -23.67 -53.19
C THR A 45 -20.02 -22.92 -51.86
N LYS A 46 -21.12 -22.32 -51.39
CA LYS A 46 -21.11 -21.52 -50.16
C LYS A 46 -22.49 -21.38 -49.53
N LEU A 47 -22.58 -21.54 -48.21
CA LEU A 47 -23.73 -21.16 -47.38
C LEU A 47 -23.34 -19.96 -46.51
N THR A 48 -24.09 -18.87 -46.63
CA THR A 48 -23.98 -17.70 -45.76
C THR A 48 -25.15 -17.68 -44.78
N LEU A 49 -24.86 -17.52 -43.49
CA LEU A 49 -25.84 -17.57 -42.39
C LEU A 49 -26.40 -16.18 -42.04
N PRO A 50 -27.58 -16.11 -41.37
CA PRO A 50 -28.17 -14.87 -40.90
C PRO A 50 -27.49 -14.34 -39.63
N LYS A 51 -27.80 -13.10 -39.22
CA LYS A 51 -27.39 -12.57 -37.91
C LYS A 51 -27.95 -13.46 -36.77
N PRO A 52 -27.20 -13.64 -35.67
CA PRO A 52 -25.88 -13.08 -35.35
C PRO A 52 -24.69 -13.85 -35.97
N PHE A 53 -24.92 -14.86 -36.81
CA PHE A 53 -23.90 -15.79 -37.35
C PHE A 53 -23.42 -15.45 -38.76
N ASN A 54 -23.73 -14.27 -39.27
CA ASN A 54 -23.40 -13.86 -40.64
C ASN A 54 -21.91 -13.70 -40.93
N ASP A 55 -21.06 -13.79 -39.90
CA ASP A 55 -19.62 -13.94 -40.04
C ASP A 55 -19.21 -15.37 -40.43
N LEU A 56 -20.01 -16.38 -40.10
CA LEU A 56 -19.76 -17.78 -40.40
C LEU A 56 -20.38 -18.17 -41.74
N SER A 57 -19.59 -18.84 -42.58
CA SER A 57 -20.03 -19.44 -43.82
C SER A 57 -19.48 -20.85 -43.96
N LEU A 58 -20.29 -21.77 -44.52
CA LEU A 58 -19.79 -23.07 -44.96
C LEU A 58 -19.44 -22.94 -46.44
N ALA A 59 -18.33 -23.54 -46.87
CA ALA A 59 -17.91 -23.57 -48.25
C ALA A 59 -17.55 -25.00 -48.65
N ASP A 60 -17.47 -25.25 -49.96
CA ASP A 60 -17.10 -26.56 -50.50
C ASP A 60 -17.99 -27.69 -49.94
N ILE A 61 -19.30 -27.43 -49.89
CA ILE A 61 -20.30 -28.26 -49.23
C ILE A 61 -20.60 -29.47 -50.11
N GLN A 62 -20.54 -30.67 -49.54
CA GLN A 62 -20.88 -31.94 -50.17
C GLN A 62 -21.69 -32.78 -49.20
N CYS A 63 -22.78 -33.39 -49.65
CA CYS A 63 -23.54 -34.37 -48.90
C CYS A 63 -23.68 -35.65 -49.73
N ASN A 64 -23.08 -36.73 -49.23
CA ASN A 64 -23.04 -38.01 -49.94
C ASN A 64 -24.22 -38.93 -49.62
N ASP A 65 -24.87 -38.69 -48.48
CA ASP A 65 -26.11 -39.34 -48.05
C ASP A 65 -27.17 -38.27 -47.86
N PHE A 66 -27.65 -37.75 -48.99
CA PHE A 66 -28.73 -36.77 -49.03
C PHE A 66 -30.04 -37.47 -49.36
N THR A 67 -31.08 -37.19 -48.60
CA THR A 67 -32.44 -37.65 -48.91
C THR A 67 -33.40 -36.47 -48.94
N TRP A 68 -34.32 -36.52 -49.90
CA TRP A 68 -35.36 -35.53 -50.07
C TRP A 68 -36.71 -36.26 -50.22
N ASP A 69 -37.61 -36.04 -49.26
CA ASP A 69 -39.01 -36.49 -49.29
C ASP A 69 -39.95 -35.26 -49.29
N GLN A 70 -41.27 -35.46 -49.38
CA GLN A 70 -42.27 -34.41 -49.68
C GLN A 70 -42.12 -33.11 -48.89
N TYR A 71 -41.60 -33.15 -47.64
CA TYR A 71 -41.29 -31.94 -46.85
C TYR A 71 -40.02 -32.04 -45.98
N GLU A 72 -39.20 -33.07 -46.18
CA GLU A 72 -38.02 -33.31 -45.34
C GLU A 72 -36.75 -33.39 -46.17
N LEU A 73 -35.70 -32.71 -45.69
CA LEU A 73 -34.36 -32.76 -46.25
C LEU A 73 -33.42 -33.31 -45.18
N HIS A 74 -32.73 -34.40 -45.49
CA HIS A 74 -31.73 -34.96 -44.59
C HIS A 74 -30.38 -35.00 -45.28
N CYS A 75 -29.35 -34.65 -44.52
CA CYS A 75 -27.97 -34.94 -44.86
C CYS A 75 -27.32 -35.65 -43.68
N ASN A 76 -27.07 -36.95 -43.80
CA ASN A 76 -26.46 -37.73 -42.71
C ASN A 76 -24.92 -37.71 -42.78
N GLN A 77 -24.36 -37.51 -43.99
CA GLN A 77 -22.92 -37.53 -44.24
C GLN A 77 -22.49 -36.33 -45.08
N GLY A 78 -22.47 -35.17 -44.44
CA GLY A 78 -22.03 -33.91 -45.02
C GLY A 78 -20.56 -33.63 -44.75
N ARG A 79 -19.89 -32.98 -45.70
CA ARG A 79 -18.53 -32.45 -45.61
C ARG A 79 -18.49 -31.02 -46.12
N ALA A 80 -17.92 -30.09 -45.35
CA ALA A 80 -17.77 -28.69 -45.74
C ALA A 80 -16.55 -28.06 -45.07
N SER A 81 -16.00 -26.98 -45.63
CA SER A 81 -15.07 -26.11 -44.90
C SER A 81 -15.84 -24.98 -44.20
N VAL A 82 -15.47 -24.64 -42.97
CA VAL A 82 -16.07 -23.51 -42.22
C VAL A 82 -15.16 -22.31 -42.34
N ARG A 83 -15.70 -21.16 -42.75
CA ARG A 83 -14.96 -19.91 -42.95
C ARG A 83 -15.62 -18.78 -42.15
N SER A 84 -14.81 -17.99 -41.47
CA SER A 84 -15.18 -16.75 -40.76
C SER A 84 -14.21 -15.63 -41.12
N ALA A 85 -14.55 -14.36 -40.84
CA ALA A 85 -13.57 -13.27 -40.91
C ALA A 85 -12.32 -13.52 -40.05
N TYR A 86 -12.44 -14.35 -39.00
CA TYR A 86 -11.37 -14.61 -38.05
C TYR A 86 -10.63 -15.93 -38.29
N TRP A 87 -11.23 -16.94 -38.92
CA TRP A 87 -10.61 -18.26 -39.07
C TRP A 87 -11.16 -19.07 -40.25
N GLN A 88 -10.44 -20.12 -40.64
CA GLN A 88 -10.87 -21.11 -41.62
C GLN A 88 -10.57 -22.51 -41.08
N SER A 89 -11.50 -23.45 -41.25
CA SER A 89 -11.32 -24.86 -40.94
C SER A 89 -10.93 -25.64 -42.22
N PRO A 90 -10.22 -26.77 -42.09
CA PRO A 90 -10.24 -27.79 -43.12
C PRO A 90 -11.66 -28.38 -43.24
N THR A 91 -11.83 -29.30 -44.19
CA THR A 91 -13.10 -30.03 -44.34
C THR A 91 -13.49 -30.71 -43.03
N THR A 92 -14.73 -30.49 -42.61
CA THR A 92 -15.34 -31.00 -41.39
C THR A 92 -16.65 -31.70 -41.71
N ASN A 93 -17.05 -32.62 -40.83
CA ASN A 93 -18.29 -33.37 -40.97
C ASN A 93 -19.46 -32.57 -40.42
N PHE A 94 -20.56 -32.58 -41.15
CA PHE A 94 -21.82 -32.03 -40.66
C PHE A 94 -22.97 -32.98 -41.01
N SER A 95 -24.05 -32.88 -40.24
CA SER A 95 -25.33 -33.45 -40.59
C SER A 95 -26.44 -32.43 -40.37
N PHE A 96 -27.50 -32.52 -41.16
CA PHE A 96 -28.69 -31.71 -40.94
C PHE A 96 -29.95 -32.50 -41.20
N HIS A 97 -31.02 -32.05 -40.55
CA HIS A 97 -32.38 -32.46 -40.83
C HIS A 97 -33.23 -31.19 -40.89
N LEU A 98 -33.92 -30.97 -42.00
CA LEU A 98 -34.82 -29.85 -42.17
C LEU A 98 -36.24 -30.38 -42.40
N SER A 99 -37.19 -29.89 -41.60
CA SER A 99 -38.62 -30.21 -41.72
C SER A 99 -39.47 -28.98 -41.39
N PRO A 100 -40.79 -28.98 -41.65
CA PRO A 100 -41.64 -27.82 -41.36
C PRO A 100 -41.71 -27.43 -39.88
N LYS A 101 -41.42 -28.36 -38.96
CA LYS A 101 -41.54 -28.14 -37.50
C LYS A 101 -40.19 -28.17 -36.79
N LEU A 102 -39.33 -29.11 -37.16
CA LEU A 102 -38.08 -29.41 -36.45
C LEU A 102 -36.90 -29.40 -37.41
N ASN A 103 -35.97 -28.49 -37.18
CA ASN A 103 -34.71 -28.42 -37.91
C ASN A 103 -33.58 -28.76 -36.94
N SER A 104 -32.61 -29.54 -37.37
CA SER A 104 -31.39 -29.78 -36.61
C SER A 104 -30.16 -29.68 -37.49
N PHE A 105 -29.06 -29.27 -36.89
CA PHE A 105 -27.77 -29.15 -37.52
C PHE A 105 -26.71 -29.57 -36.52
N LYS A 106 -25.86 -30.51 -36.93
CA LYS A 106 -24.71 -30.94 -36.15
C LYS A 106 -23.45 -30.72 -36.95
N LEU A 107 -22.45 -30.24 -36.24
CA LEU A 107 -21.10 -30.05 -36.72
C LEU A 107 -20.18 -30.83 -35.78
N GLU A 108 -19.44 -31.79 -36.31
CA GLU A 108 -18.63 -32.73 -35.53
C GLU A 108 -17.16 -32.63 -35.94
N ASP A 109 -16.26 -32.76 -34.97
CA ASP A 109 -14.80 -32.82 -35.17
C ASP A 109 -14.21 -31.67 -36.02
N THR A 110 -14.77 -30.47 -35.90
CA THR A 110 -14.27 -29.32 -36.67
C THR A 110 -12.94 -28.85 -36.11
N ARG A 111 -11.89 -28.93 -36.92
CA ARG A 111 -10.56 -28.43 -36.54
C ARG A 111 -10.40 -26.96 -36.90
N LEU A 112 -10.24 -26.09 -35.90
CA LEU A 112 -10.04 -24.66 -36.11
C LEU A 112 -8.71 -24.23 -35.52
N ALA A 113 -7.72 -23.97 -36.39
CA ALA A 113 -6.39 -23.54 -36.00
C ALA A 113 -5.75 -24.40 -34.89
N GLY A 114 -6.01 -25.72 -34.88
CA GLY A 114 -5.55 -26.68 -33.87
C GLY A 114 -6.58 -27.06 -32.79
N SER A 115 -7.69 -26.32 -32.68
CA SER A 115 -8.77 -26.55 -31.71
C SER A 115 -9.80 -27.53 -32.26
N HIS A 116 -10.47 -28.30 -31.39
CA HIS A 116 -11.58 -29.18 -31.77
C HIS A 116 -12.90 -28.53 -31.37
N LEU A 117 -13.80 -28.30 -32.33
CA LEU A 117 -15.10 -27.69 -32.13
C LEU A 117 -16.21 -28.66 -32.55
N SER A 118 -17.22 -28.82 -31.69
CA SER A 118 -18.50 -29.39 -32.05
C SER A 118 -19.64 -28.45 -31.69
N LEU A 119 -20.69 -28.50 -32.52
CA LEU A 119 -21.90 -27.70 -32.39
C LEU A 119 -23.10 -28.61 -32.67
N ASP A 120 -24.06 -28.64 -31.76
CA ASP A 120 -25.37 -29.28 -31.96
C ASP A 120 -26.43 -28.20 -31.81
N ALA A 121 -27.18 -27.94 -32.87
CA ALA A 121 -28.22 -26.93 -32.90
C ALA A 121 -29.56 -27.55 -33.31
N VAL A 122 -30.62 -27.21 -32.58
CA VAL A 122 -31.99 -27.65 -32.85
C VAL A 122 -32.90 -26.43 -32.86
N MET A 123 -33.80 -26.37 -33.84
CA MET A 123 -34.76 -25.29 -34.02
C MET A 123 -36.16 -25.89 -34.15
N ASN A 124 -37.08 -25.40 -33.32
CA ASN A 124 -38.49 -25.80 -33.30
C ASN A 124 -39.35 -24.55 -33.51
N GLY A 125 -39.89 -24.41 -34.72
CA GLY A 125 -40.51 -23.16 -35.18
C GLY A 125 -39.53 -21.99 -35.09
N GLU A 126 -39.86 -20.96 -34.30
CA GLU A 126 -38.99 -19.79 -34.11
C GLU A 126 -37.95 -19.95 -33.01
N ASN A 127 -38.08 -20.97 -32.15
CA ASN A 127 -37.19 -21.17 -31.02
C ASN A 127 -36.01 -22.03 -31.44
N TRP A 128 -34.82 -21.68 -30.99
CA TRP A 128 -33.61 -22.45 -31.24
C TRP A 128 -32.83 -22.66 -29.95
N GLN A 129 -32.12 -23.78 -29.90
CA GLN A 129 -31.20 -24.15 -28.84
C GLN A 129 -29.92 -24.72 -29.46
N GLY A 130 -28.79 -24.47 -28.84
CA GLY A 130 -27.49 -24.93 -29.27
C GLY A 130 -26.66 -25.42 -28.10
N LYS A 131 -25.83 -26.43 -28.36
CA LYS A 131 -24.76 -26.88 -27.47
C LYS A 131 -23.44 -26.73 -28.22
N VAL A 132 -22.45 -26.17 -27.56
CA VAL A 132 -21.11 -26.01 -28.11
C VAL A 132 -20.10 -26.65 -27.18
N LYS A 133 -19.12 -27.33 -27.78
CA LYS A 133 -17.92 -27.82 -27.09
C LYS A 133 -16.71 -27.48 -27.94
N ALA A 134 -15.76 -26.79 -27.34
CA ALA A 134 -14.49 -26.43 -27.95
C ALA A 134 -13.36 -26.86 -27.02
N GLU A 135 -12.44 -27.68 -27.52
CA GLU A 135 -11.29 -28.20 -26.78
C GLU A 135 -9.99 -27.69 -27.40
N HIS A 136 -8.99 -27.45 -26.54
CA HIS A 136 -7.67 -27.00 -26.94
C HIS A 136 -7.71 -25.75 -27.84
N ILE A 137 -8.51 -24.75 -27.47
CA ILE A 137 -8.64 -23.50 -28.23
C ILE A 137 -7.27 -22.86 -28.37
N SER A 138 -6.80 -22.71 -29.61
CA SER A 138 -5.45 -22.22 -29.86
C SER A 138 -5.29 -20.73 -29.54
N ASN A 139 -4.08 -20.37 -29.10
CA ASN A 139 -3.73 -18.99 -28.76
C ASN A 139 -3.98 -18.00 -29.91
N LYS A 140 -3.87 -18.45 -31.18
CA LYS A 140 -4.20 -17.64 -32.36
C LYS A 140 -5.68 -17.22 -32.41
N LEU A 141 -6.60 -18.08 -31.96
CA LEU A 141 -8.04 -17.79 -31.92
C LEU A 141 -8.38 -16.88 -30.73
N ILE A 142 -7.79 -17.18 -29.57
CA ILE A 142 -7.88 -16.35 -28.36
C ILE A 142 -7.43 -14.92 -28.71
N ASP A 143 -6.25 -14.76 -29.30
CA ASP A 143 -5.71 -13.46 -29.69
C ASP A 143 -6.65 -12.67 -30.61
N LYS A 144 -7.30 -13.33 -31.57
CA LYS A 144 -8.26 -12.66 -32.48
C LYS A 144 -9.54 -12.22 -31.78
N LEU A 145 -10.03 -12.99 -30.80
CA LEU A 145 -11.20 -12.62 -29.98
C LEU A 145 -10.88 -11.42 -29.08
N PHE A 146 -9.69 -11.40 -28.47
CA PHE A 146 -9.26 -10.34 -27.55
C PHE A 146 -8.68 -9.09 -28.26
N GLN A 147 -8.41 -9.14 -29.57
CA GLN A 147 -8.08 -7.96 -30.39
C GLN A 147 -9.29 -7.03 -30.64
N SER A 148 -10.49 -7.42 -30.25
CA SER A 148 -11.68 -6.55 -30.31
C SER A 148 -11.59 -5.45 -29.23
N LYS A 149 -11.88 -4.19 -29.60
CA LYS A 149 -11.93 -3.07 -28.63
C LYS A 149 -12.92 -3.44 -27.51
N PRO A 150 -12.54 -3.37 -26.22
CA PRO A 150 -11.58 -2.41 -25.68
C PRO A 150 -10.21 -2.96 -25.22
N LEU A 151 -9.95 -4.26 -25.30
CA LEU A 151 -8.76 -4.90 -24.72
C LEU A 151 -7.59 -4.97 -25.73
N LYS A 152 -7.24 -3.83 -26.34
CA LYS A 152 -6.10 -3.79 -27.28
C LYS A 152 -4.78 -4.00 -26.56
N GLN A 153 -4.34 -5.24 -26.44
CA GLN A 153 -3.01 -5.59 -25.97
C GLN A 153 -2.14 -5.95 -27.18
N LYS A 154 -0.99 -5.29 -27.32
CA LYS A 154 0.07 -5.73 -28.24
C LYS A 154 0.82 -6.89 -27.56
N GLN A 155 1.17 -7.88 -28.35
CA GLN A 155 1.50 -9.24 -27.89
C GLN A 155 2.93 -9.35 -27.36
N ALA A 156 3.14 -10.20 -26.34
CA ALA A 156 4.46 -10.75 -26.03
C ALA A 156 4.64 -12.17 -26.58
N HIS A 157 5.89 -12.62 -26.53
CA HIS A 157 6.38 -13.84 -27.17
C HIS A 157 6.07 -15.09 -26.32
N LYS A 158 5.38 -16.08 -26.95
CA LYS A 158 5.13 -17.47 -26.48
C LYS A 158 4.03 -17.64 -25.42
N LYS A 159 2.79 -17.41 -25.82
CA LYS A 159 1.60 -17.93 -25.12
C LYS A 159 1.61 -19.46 -25.09
N GLN A 160 1.40 -20.05 -23.93
CA GLN A 160 1.24 -21.49 -23.72
C GLN A 160 0.02 -21.76 -22.85
N GLY A 161 -0.59 -22.95 -22.98
CA GLY A 161 -1.79 -23.35 -22.25
C GLY A 161 -2.90 -23.81 -23.19
N SER A 162 -3.96 -24.38 -22.60
CA SER A 162 -5.18 -24.76 -23.31
C SER A 162 -6.40 -24.07 -22.70
N LEU A 163 -7.34 -23.71 -23.56
CA LEU A 163 -8.66 -23.24 -23.18
C LEU A 163 -9.70 -24.23 -23.71
N ASN A 164 -10.51 -24.77 -22.81
CA ASN A 164 -11.68 -25.56 -23.13
C ASN A 164 -12.93 -24.71 -22.84
N LEU A 165 -13.92 -24.75 -23.73
CA LEU A 165 -15.19 -24.06 -23.60
C LEU A 165 -16.32 -25.05 -23.84
N THR A 166 -17.23 -25.15 -22.91
CA THR A 166 -18.48 -25.90 -23.08
C THR A 166 -19.65 -24.99 -22.77
N GLY A 167 -20.78 -25.22 -23.41
CA GLY A 167 -21.97 -24.48 -23.01
C GLY A 167 -23.19 -24.73 -23.87
N THR A 168 -24.25 -24.07 -23.45
CA THR A 168 -25.54 -24.09 -24.10
C THR A 168 -26.01 -22.66 -24.32
N PHE A 169 -26.77 -22.45 -25.40
CA PHE A 169 -27.34 -21.16 -25.72
C PHE A 169 -28.70 -21.37 -26.37
N SER A 170 -29.62 -20.45 -26.18
CA SER A 170 -30.96 -20.53 -26.75
C SER A 170 -31.47 -19.17 -27.15
N GLY A 171 -32.46 -19.16 -28.04
CA GLY A 171 -33.03 -17.94 -28.55
C GLY A 171 -34.32 -18.13 -29.33
N LYS A 172 -34.83 -17.02 -29.82
CA LYS A 172 -36.04 -16.93 -30.62
C LYS A 172 -35.80 -15.98 -31.79
N GLN A 173 -36.13 -16.42 -33.00
CA GLN A 173 -35.83 -15.68 -34.24
C GLN A 173 -34.33 -15.30 -34.29
N ASP A 174 -34.00 -14.04 -34.52
CA ASP A 174 -32.64 -13.49 -34.57
C ASP A 174 -32.08 -13.08 -33.20
N THR A 175 -32.82 -13.34 -32.12
CA THR A 175 -32.45 -12.90 -30.77
C THR A 175 -32.00 -14.07 -29.89
N MET A 176 -30.79 -13.96 -29.32
CA MET A 176 -30.36 -14.82 -28.22
C MET A 176 -31.13 -14.44 -26.95
N GLN A 177 -31.61 -15.44 -26.21
CA GLN A 177 -32.44 -15.31 -25.01
C GLN A 177 -31.74 -15.84 -23.76
N ALA A 178 -30.91 -16.88 -23.88
CA ALA A 178 -30.14 -17.38 -22.75
C ALA A 178 -28.81 -17.99 -23.18
N PHE A 179 -27.85 -18.01 -22.25
CA PHE A 179 -26.61 -18.75 -22.38
C PHE A 179 -26.16 -19.31 -21.03
N ASN A 180 -25.41 -20.41 -21.08
CA ASN A 180 -24.64 -20.95 -19.97
C ASN A 180 -23.34 -21.52 -20.54
N PHE A 181 -22.20 -21.00 -20.11
CA PHE A 181 -20.87 -21.40 -20.56
C PHE A 181 -19.96 -21.73 -19.38
N THR A 182 -19.16 -22.78 -19.53
CA THR A 182 -18.03 -23.10 -18.67
C THR A 182 -16.76 -23.00 -19.50
N ALA A 183 -15.85 -22.13 -19.06
CA ALA A 183 -14.51 -21.98 -19.61
C ALA A 183 -13.49 -22.54 -18.61
N GLU A 184 -12.62 -23.40 -19.09
CA GLU A 184 -11.53 -24.02 -18.31
C GLU A 184 -10.21 -23.68 -19.00
N VAL A 185 -9.37 -22.96 -18.28
CA VAL A 185 -8.02 -22.58 -18.70
C VAL A 185 -7.05 -23.46 -17.93
N GLU A 186 -6.14 -24.10 -18.64
CA GLU A 186 -5.11 -24.97 -18.05
C GLU A 186 -3.73 -24.52 -18.49
N GLY A 187 -2.85 -24.29 -17.51
CA GLY A 187 -1.43 -24.01 -17.72
C GLY A 187 -1.14 -22.72 -18.48
N LEU A 188 -2.02 -21.72 -18.43
CA LEU A 188 -1.83 -20.48 -19.19
C LEU A 188 -0.59 -19.73 -18.73
N THR A 189 0.35 -19.53 -19.65
CA THR A 189 1.56 -18.73 -19.44
C THR A 189 1.62 -17.68 -20.53
N ASP A 190 1.58 -16.41 -20.13
CA ASP A 190 1.55 -15.24 -21.01
C ASP A 190 2.06 -14.02 -20.27
N GLN A 191 2.52 -13.02 -21.01
CA GLN A 191 2.98 -11.75 -20.46
C GLN A 191 2.53 -10.61 -21.38
N ALA A 192 2.14 -9.49 -20.81
CA ALA A 192 1.87 -8.26 -21.54
C ALA A 192 3.18 -7.64 -22.03
N GLU A 193 3.17 -7.00 -23.20
CA GLU A 193 4.36 -6.30 -23.73
C GLU A 193 4.88 -5.20 -22.80
N ASP A 194 3.98 -4.53 -22.06
CA ASP A 194 4.33 -3.51 -21.07
C ASP A 194 4.79 -4.08 -19.73
N GLY A 195 4.81 -5.41 -19.58
CA GLY A 195 5.18 -6.10 -18.35
C GLY A 195 4.19 -5.94 -17.19
N LYS A 196 3.07 -5.23 -17.38
CA LYS A 196 2.13 -4.92 -16.28
C LYS A 196 1.21 -6.07 -15.92
N VAL A 197 1.08 -7.05 -16.80
CA VAL A 197 0.32 -8.27 -16.54
C VAL A 197 1.16 -9.45 -16.96
N ALA A 198 1.29 -10.44 -16.09
CA ALA A 198 1.92 -11.71 -16.41
C ALA A 198 1.16 -12.85 -15.74
N VAL A 199 1.13 -14.00 -16.38
CA VAL A 199 0.55 -15.22 -15.83
C VAL A 199 1.51 -16.37 -16.05
N GLU A 200 1.62 -17.25 -15.05
CA GLU A 200 2.48 -18.43 -15.12
C GLU A 200 1.67 -19.66 -14.72
N LYS A 201 1.55 -20.63 -15.65
CA LYS A 201 0.83 -21.90 -15.47
C LYS A 201 -0.55 -21.74 -14.82
N LEU A 202 -1.27 -20.68 -15.19
CA LEU A 202 -2.53 -20.30 -14.60
C LEU A 202 -3.62 -21.34 -14.94
N ASN A 203 -4.29 -21.84 -13.90
CA ASN A 203 -5.44 -22.73 -14.02
C ASN A 203 -6.69 -21.99 -13.55
N LEU A 204 -7.65 -21.71 -14.45
CA LEU A 204 -8.85 -20.93 -14.16
C LEU A 204 -10.10 -21.69 -14.63
N LEU A 205 -11.04 -21.90 -13.72
CA LEU A 205 -12.38 -22.39 -14.05
C LEU A 205 -13.38 -21.23 -13.94
N SER A 206 -14.14 -20.96 -14.99
CA SER A 206 -15.09 -19.84 -15.03
C SER A 206 -16.43 -20.28 -15.61
N GLN A 207 -17.50 -20.11 -14.83
CA GLN A 207 -18.87 -20.41 -15.22
C GLN A 207 -19.62 -19.09 -15.39
N TRP A 208 -20.39 -18.98 -16.47
CA TRP A 208 -21.17 -17.80 -16.81
C TRP A 208 -22.55 -18.23 -17.28
N GLU A 209 -23.58 -17.59 -16.77
CA GLU A 209 -24.92 -17.73 -17.31
C GLU A 209 -25.57 -16.37 -17.48
N GLY A 210 -26.50 -16.30 -18.42
CA GLY A 210 -27.27 -15.10 -18.65
C GLY A 210 -28.62 -15.40 -19.26
N LYS A 211 -29.60 -14.58 -18.90
CA LYS A 211 -30.96 -14.61 -19.45
C LYS A 211 -31.37 -13.21 -19.85
N LYS A 212 -31.91 -13.07 -21.05
CA LYS A 212 -32.44 -11.82 -21.56
C LYS A 212 -33.82 -11.56 -20.96
N ALA A 213 -33.98 -10.41 -20.32
CA ALA A 213 -35.23 -9.89 -19.79
C ALA A 213 -35.51 -8.53 -20.44
N LYS A 214 -36.37 -8.50 -21.46
CA LYS A 214 -36.59 -7.33 -22.35
C LYS A 214 -35.28 -6.90 -23.03
N GLU A 215 -34.81 -5.69 -22.80
CA GLU A 215 -33.54 -5.15 -23.35
C GLU A 215 -32.31 -5.44 -22.48
N ASN A 216 -32.53 -6.03 -21.30
CA ASN A 216 -31.49 -6.27 -20.31
C ASN A 216 -31.08 -7.75 -20.29
N TRP A 217 -29.83 -8.01 -19.96
CA TRP A 217 -29.32 -9.35 -19.64
C TRP A 217 -29.09 -9.42 -18.14
N VAL A 218 -29.79 -10.33 -17.47
CA VAL A 218 -29.47 -10.72 -16.10
C VAL A 218 -28.43 -11.82 -16.19
N TRP A 219 -27.31 -11.66 -15.50
CA TRP A 219 -26.17 -12.57 -15.59
C TRP A 219 -25.62 -12.90 -14.20
N GLN A 220 -25.01 -14.07 -14.08
CA GLN A 220 -24.17 -14.44 -12.95
C GLN A 220 -22.92 -15.18 -13.44
N SER A 221 -21.85 -15.07 -12.67
CA SER A 221 -20.60 -15.76 -12.91
C SER A 221 -19.93 -16.24 -11.63
N GLU A 222 -19.23 -17.36 -11.75
CA GLU A 222 -18.38 -17.94 -10.72
C GLU A 222 -17.03 -18.26 -11.36
N SER A 223 -15.95 -17.71 -10.82
CA SER A 223 -14.59 -17.92 -11.31
C SER A 223 -13.70 -18.41 -10.18
N LYS A 224 -12.87 -19.42 -10.45
CA LYS A 224 -11.95 -20.05 -9.49
C LYS A 224 -10.56 -20.13 -10.10
N LEU A 225 -9.62 -19.42 -9.49
CA LEU A 225 -8.21 -19.59 -9.78
C LEU A 225 -7.70 -20.79 -8.98
N LEU A 226 -7.48 -21.90 -9.66
CA LEU A 226 -7.17 -23.21 -9.09
C LEU A 226 -5.66 -23.47 -8.93
N GLY A 227 -4.82 -22.70 -9.64
CA GLY A 227 -3.38 -22.97 -9.71
C GLY A 227 -2.64 -21.89 -10.50
N GLY A 228 -1.32 -21.85 -10.31
CA GLY A 228 -0.42 -20.92 -11.00
C GLY A 228 -0.39 -19.53 -10.37
N ALA A 229 0.24 -18.61 -11.08
CA ALA A 229 0.46 -17.25 -10.64
C ALA A 229 -0.12 -16.21 -11.62
N LEU A 230 -0.55 -15.09 -11.06
CA LEU A 230 -1.05 -13.91 -11.75
C LEU A 230 -0.37 -12.67 -11.16
N TYR A 231 0.38 -11.96 -11.99
CA TYR A 231 0.93 -10.65 -11.69
C TYR A 231 0.10 -9.58 -12.41
N VAL A 232 -0.36 -8.58 -11.67
CA VAL A 232 -1.00 -7.36 -12.17
C VAL A 232 -0.37 -6.19 -11.44
N ASP A 233 0.54 -5.50 -12.12
CA ASP A 233 1.42 -4.47 -11.55
C ASP A 233 0.71 -3.55 -10.54
N PRO A 234 1.20 -3.45 -9.28
CA PRO A 234 2.38 -4.15 -8.71
C PRO A 234 2.07 -5.47 -7.96
N VAL A 235 0.83 -5.96 -8.00
CA VAL A 235 0.35 -7.08 -7.18
C VAL A 235 0.68 -8.43 -7.81
N TYR A 236 1.29 -9.33 -7.02
CA TYR A 236 1.53 -10.73 -7.38
C TYR A 236 0.58 -11.64 -6.58
N LEU A 237 -0.12 -12.52 -7.28
CA LEU A 237 -1.05 -13.49 -6.72
C LEU A 237 -0.59 -14.89 -7.10
N GLU A 238 -0.58 -15.80 -6.14
CA GLU A 238 -0.32 -17.21 -6.37
C GLU A 238 -1.47 -18.02 -5.78
N ALA A 239 -1.98 -18.98 -6.54
CA ALA A 239 -3.04 -19.84 -6.05
C ALA A 239 -2.49 -20.84 -5.02
N GLY A 240 -3.02 -20.79 -3.80
CA GLY A 240 -2.72 -21.78 -2.76
C GLY A 240 -3.48 -23.09 -2.93
N VAL A 241 -3.53 -23.89 -1.85
CA VAL A 241 -4.30 -25.15 -1.80
C VAL A 241 -5.81 -24.89 -1.98
N GLN A 242 -6.30 -23.80 -1.42
CA GLN A 242 -7.68 -23.34 -1.64
C GLN A 242 -7.70 -22.31 -2.79
N PRO A 243 -8.67 -22.41 -3.70
CA PRO A 243 -8.73 -21.52 -4.84
C PRO A 243 -9.13 -20.11 -4.44
N ILE A 244 -8.58 -19.13 -5.15
CA ILE A 244 -9.08 -17.76 -5.10
C ILE A 244 -10.37 -17.71 -5.93
N THR A 245 -11.46 -17.19 -5.36
CA THR A 245 -12.77 -17.20 -6.01
C THR A 245 -13.29 -15.79 -6.27
N LEU A 246 -14.01 -15.62 -7.38
CA LEU A 246 -14.74 -14.41 -7.74
C LEU A 246 -16.13 -14.81 -8.22
N ASN A 247 -17.13 -14.44 -7.43
CA ASN A 247 -18.54 -14.58 -7.79
C ASN A 247 -19.11 -13.20 -8.09
N ALA A 248 -19.90 -13.06 -9.14
CA ALA A 248 -20.55 -11.80 -9.47
C ALA A 248 -21.90 -12.03 -10.13
N GLN A 249 -22.83 -11.10 -9.95
CA GLN A 249 -24.10 -11.09 -10.66
C GLN A 249 -24.53 -9.66 -10.93
N GLY A 250 -25.35 -9.50 -11.96
CA GLY A 250 -25.85 -8.20 -12.29
C GLY A 250 -26.71 -8.16 -13.53
N VAL A 251 -26.85 -6.95 -14.06
CA VAL A 251 -27.62 -6.67 -15.24
C VAL A 251 -26.78 -5.85 -16.21
N TRP A 252 -26.71 -6.23 -17.48
CA TRP A 252 -26.16 -5.34 -18.50
C TRP A 252 -27.18 -5.03 -19.58
N ASN A 253 -27.06 -3.86 -20.18
CA ASN A 253 -27.88 -3.45 -21.32
C ASN A 253 -26.99 -3.22 -22.54
N ASN A 254 -27.24 -3.98 -23.59
CA ASN A 254 -26.40 -3.94 -24.80
C ASN A 254 -26.56 -2.64 -25.60
N ASN A 255 -27.69 -1.94 -25.47
CA ASN A 255 -27.98 -0.71 -26.19
C ASN A 255 -27.30 0.49 -25.51
N THR A 256 -27.40 0.59 -24.19
CA THR A 256 -26.79 1.69 -23.42
C THR A 256 -25.32 1.45 -23.09
N LYS A 257 -24.82 0.22 -23.27
CA LYS A 257 -23.47 -0.23 -22.88
C LYS A 257 -23.19 0.01 -21.39
N LYS A 258 -24.22 -0.11 -20.55
CA LYS A 258 -24.15 -0.06 -19.09
C LYS A 258 -24.18 -1.47 -18.50
N ALA A 259 -23.39 -1.70 -17.47
CA ALA A 259 -23.42 -2.88 -16.62
C ALA A 259 -23.63 -2.43 -15.17
N ASP A 260 -24.65 -2.96 -14.54
CA ASP A 260 -24.95 -2.82 -13.12
C ASP A 260 -24.57 -4.14 -12.44
N ILE A 261 -23.41 -4.16 -11.78
CA ILE A 261 -22.92 -5.28 -10.99
C ILE A 261 -23.59 -5.14 -9.62
N GLN A 262 -24.64 -5.93 -9.41
CA GLN A 262 -25.46 -5.84 -8.20
C GLN A 262 -24.69 -6.36 -6.99
N THR A 263 -23.99 -7.48 -7.15
CA THR A 263 -23.08 -8.01 -6.15
C THR A 263 -21.86 -8.63 -6.81
N PHE A 264 -20.72 -8.48 -6.17
CA PHE A 264 -19.54 -9.32 -6.37
C PHE A 264 -18.97 -9.75 -5.01
N THR A 265 -18.32 -10.90 -4.98
CA THR A 265 -17.57 -11.40 -3.82
C THR A 265 -16.30 -12.06 -4.33
N TYR A 266 -15.18 -11.47 -3.96
CA TYR A 266 -13.84 -11.96 -4.18
C TYR A 266 -13.29 -12.51 -2.88
N GLN A 267 -12.92 -13.79 -2.85
CA GLN A 267 -12.36 -14.45 -1.67
C GLN A 267 -10.97 -14.96 -1.99
N HIS A 268 -10.00 -14.48 -1.23
CA HIS A 268 -8.62 -14.94 -1.27
C HIS A 268 -8.31 -15.63 0.07
N PRO A 269 -8.17 -16.96 0.08
CA PRO A 269 -7.78 -17.72 1.28
C PRO A 269 -6.52 -17.14 1.94
N ASP A 270 -6.47 -17.15 3.28
CA ASP A 270 -5.37 -16.59 4.07
C ASP A 270 -5.12 -15.07 3.91
N VAL A 271 -5.99 -14.37 3.17
CA VAL A 271 -5.90 -12.93 2.96
C VAL A 271 -7.19 -12.22 3.37
N GLY A 272 -8.34 -12.55 2.79
CA GLY A 272 -9.60 -11.89 3.13
C GLY A 272 -10.68 -11.99 2.05
N VAL A 273 -11.79 -11.31 2.30
CA VAL A 273 -12.96 -11.23 1.42
C VAL A 273 -13.22 -9.78 1.05
N LEU A 274 -13.36 -9.51 -0.23
CA LEU A 274 -13.78 -8.24 -0.80
C LEU A 274 -15.14 -8.42 -1.47
N SER A 275 -16.15 -7.65 -1.08
CA SER A 275 -17.50 -7.75 -1.63
C SER A 275 -18.05 -6.37 -1.94
N GLY A 276 -18.98 -6.25 -2.88
CA GLY A 276 -19.50 -4.94 -3.24
C GLY A 276 -20.44 -4.92 -4.41
N SER A 277 -20.72 -3.73 -4.91
CA SER A 277 -21.51 -3.45 -6.09
C SER A 277 -20.83 -2.37 -6.94
N ALA A 278 -21.18 -2.31 -8.22
CA ALA A 278 -20.56 -1.34 -9.12
C ALA A 278 -21.43 -1.02 -10.33
N ASN A 279 -21.45 0.25 -10.75
CA ASN A 279 -21.99 0.65 -12.05
C ASN A 279 -20.85 0.94 -13.03
N ALA A 280 -20.89 0.33 -14.21
CA ALA A 280 -19.85 0.47 -15.22
C ALA A 280 -20.42 0.74 -16.62
N TYR A 281 -19.62 1.42 -17.44
CA TYR A 281 -19.85 1.60 -18.88
C TYR A 281 -18.75 0.89 -19.66
N TYR A 282 -19.11 0.16 -20.73
CA TYR A 282 -18.17 -0.64 -21.51
C TYR A 282 -18.07 -0.24 -23.01
N ARG A 283 -18.31 1.05 -23.34
CA ARG A 283 -18.30 1.53 -24.73
C ARG A 283 -16.89 1.68 -25.33
N ASN A 284 -15.92 2.19 -24.55
CA ASN A 284 -14.55 2.49 -24.95
C ASN A 284 -13.58 2.15 -23.80
N GLY A 285 -13.62 0.89 -23.34
CA GLY A 285 -13.03 0.48 -22.06
C GLY A 285 -14.08 0.45 -20.96
N ILE A 286 -13.68 -0.12 -19.84
CA ILE A 286 -14.51 -0.21 -18.63
C ILE A 286 -14.28 1.06 -17.82
N LYS A 287 -15.34 1.80 -17.53
CA LYS A 287 -15.32 2.96 -16.62
C LYS A 287 -16.34 2.76 -15.53
N PHE A 288 -15.91 2.88 -14.29
CA PHE A 288 -16.78 2.80 -13.12
C PHE A 288 -17.35 4.18 -12.76
N GLU A 289 -18.66 4.26 -12.54
CA GLU A 289 -19.37 5.47 -12.12
C GLU A 289 -19.53 5.50 -10.60
N ASN A 290 -20.07 4.44 -10.01
CA ASN A 290 -20.15 4.25 -8.56
C ASN A 290 -19.64 2.86 -8.23
N VAL A 291 -18.85 2.74 -7.16
CA VAL A 291 -18.36 1.46 -6.64
C VAL A 291 -18.43 1.51 -5.12
N ASP A 292 -19.17 0.56 -4.55
CA ASP A 292 -19.25 0.35 -3.10
C ASP A 292 -18.55 -0.97 -2.78
N VAL A 293 -17.55 -0.92 -1.91
CA VAL A 293 -16.72 -2.09 -1.61
C VAL A 293 -16.54 -2.25 -0.11
N ALA A 294 -16.80 -3.45 0.40
CA ALA A 294 -16.52 -3.88 1.74
C ALA A 294 -15.40 -4.93 1.73
N LEU A 295 -14.38 -4.74 2.57
CA LEU A 295 -13.26 -5.64 2.81
C LEU A 295 -13.39 -6.21 4.22
N LYS A 296 -13.19 -7.52 4.38
CA LYS A 296 -13.06 -8.18 5.67
C LYS A 296 -11.86 -9.11 5.67
N SER A 297 -10.98 -8.97 6.65
CA SER A 297 -9.83 -9.87 6.84
C SER A 297 -9.58 -10.10 8.32
N ASN A 298 -9.30 -11.35 8.69
CA ASN A 298 -8.80 -11.78 9.99
C ASN A 298 -7.33 -12.22 9.94
N VAL A 299 -6.68 -12.02 8.78
CA VAL A 299 -5.27 -12.37 8.53
C VAL A 299 -4.59 -11.13 7.96
N LEU A 300 -4.49 -10.09 8.80
CA LEU A 300 -4.02 -8.77 8.37
C LEU A 300 -2.61 -8.80 7.75
N GLN A 301 -1.71 -9.68 8.21
CA GLN A 301 -0.38 -9.85 7.59
C GLN A 301 -0.48 -10.25 6.11
N GLY A 302 -1.34 -11.22 5.78
CA GLY A 302 -1.53 -11.68 4.40
C GLY A 302 -2.09 -10.58 3.52
N LEU A 303 -3.09 -9.84 4.02
CA LEU A 303 -3.64 -8.67 3.34
C LEU A 303 -2.60 -7.60 3.06
N LEU A 304 -1.79 -7.22 4.06
CA LEU A 304 -0.75 -6.20 3.90
C LEU A 304 0.32 -6.64 2.90
N THR A 305 0.79 -7.88 3.03
CA THR A 305 1.87 -8.42 2.19
C THR A 305 1.43 -8.52 0.73
N THR A 306 0.21 -8.99 0.48
CA THR A 306 -0.28 -9.24 -0.88
C THR A 306 -0.82 -7.98 -1.57
N TYR A 307 -1.55 -7.11 -0.86
CA TYR A 307 -2.30 -6.01 -1.50
C TYR A 307 -1.87 -4.59 -1.12
N ILE A 308 -1.02 -4.40 -0.11
CA ILE A 308 -0.61 -3.05 0.34
C ILE A 308 0.88 -2.82 0.09
N ASN A 309 1.75 -3.71 0.56
CA ASN A 309 3.21 -3.60 0.42
C ASN A 309 3.68 -3.40 -1.02
N PRO A 310 3.10 -4.03 -2.07
CA PRO A 310 3.59 -3.85 -3.44
C PRO A 310 3.47 -2.42 -3.98
N PHE A 311 2.65 -1.56 -3.36
CA PHE A 311 2.50 -0.16 -3.76
C PHE A 311 3.61 0.76 -3.23
N PHE A 312 4.53 0.25 -2.42
CA PHE A 312 5.64 1.01 -1.84
C PHE A 312 6.98 0.47 -2.32
N THR A 313 7.85 1.34 -2.86
CA THR A 313 9.23 1.00 -3.21
C THR A 313 10.06 0.65 -1.98
N GLU A 314 9.91 1.42 -0.90
CA GLU A 314 10.42 1.12 0.44
C GLU A 314 9.23 1.06 1.38
N SER A 315 8.65 -0.14 1.58
CA SER A 315 7.48 -0.26 2.45
C SER A 315 7.84 0.16 3.87
N PRO A 316 7.12 1.13 4.48
CA PRO A 316 7.31 1.47 5.89
C PRO A 316 7.02 0.27 6.80
N PHE A 317 6.31 -0.74 6.29
CA PHE A 317 5.96 -1.99 6.96
C PHE A 317 7.00 -3.10 6.78
N THR A 318 8.09 -2.87 6.04
CA THR A 318 9.18 -3.85 5.91
C THR A 318 9.72 -4.19 7.30
N GLY A 319 9.84 -5.48 7.62
CA GLY A 319 10.27 -5.96 8.95
C GLY A 319 9.20 -5.86 10.04
N MET A 320 7.95 -5.50 9.70
CA MET A 320 6.83 -5.51 10.64
C MET A 320 6.01 -6.79 10.54
N THR A 321 5.78 -7.40 11.69
CA THR A 321 4.75 -8.43 11.90
C THR A 321 3.47 -7.77 12.40
N VAL A 322 2.35 -8.06 11.76
CA VAL A 322 1.04 -7.45 12.01
C VAL A 322 -0.03 -8.54 12.14
N THR A 323 -0.77 -8.51 13.24
CA THR A 323 -1.91 -9.41 13.48
C THR A 323 -3.14 -8.60 13.87
N GLY A 324 -4.33 -9.14 13.61
CA GLY A 324 -5.59 -8.50 13.97
C GLY A 324 -6.67 -8.71 12.92
N ASP A 325 -7.84 -8.18 13.23
CA ASP A 325 -9.01 -8.20 12.36
C ASP A 325 -9.22 -6.81 11.75
N VAL A 326 -9.57 -6.73 10.47
CA VAL A 326 -9.94 -5.49 9.78
C VAL A 326 -11.24 -5.65 9.00
N GLN A 327 -12.08 -4.63 9.07
CA GLN A 327 -13.27 -4.44 8.25
C GLN A 327 -13.24 -3.04 7.67
N ALA A 328 -13.25 -2.90 6.36
CA ALA A 328 -13.20 -1.60 5.70
C ALA A 328 -14.32 -1.45 4.69
N ASN A 329 -14.90 -0.26 4.59
CA ASN A 329 -15.85 0.11 3.54
C ASN A 329 -15.26 1.28 2.75
N PHE A 330 -15.33 1.20 1.43
CA PHE A 330 -14.83 2.20 0.49
C PHE A 330 -15.94 2.57 -0.48
N ASN A 331 -16.07 3.86 -0.76
CA ASN A 331 -16.99 4.37 -1.77
C ASN A 331 -16.18 5.12 -2.82
N PHE A 332 -16.41 4.79 -4.08
CA PHE A 332 -15.78 5.47 -5.21
C PHE A 332 -16.84 6.08 -6.11
N ILE A 333 -16.69 7.36 -6.44
CA ILE A 333 -17.49 8.05 -7.44
C ILE A 333 -16.56 8.51 -8.56
N GLN A 334 -16.91 8.15 -9.79
CA GLN A 334 -16.10 8.43 -10.99
C GLN A 334 -14.63 7.98 -10.83
N GLN A 335 -14.43 6.78 -10.25
CA GLN A 335 -13.11 6.18 -9.95
C GLN A 335 -12.25 6.96 -8.95
N LYS A 336 -12.83 7.89 -8.18
CA LYS A 336 -12.16 8.58 -7.07
C LYS A 336 -12.75 8.10 -5.75
N LEU A 337 -11.89 7.80 -4.79
CA LEU A 337 -12.33 7.48 -3.42
C LEU A 337 -13.01 8.73 -2.82
N THR A 338 -14.25 8.58 -2.38
CA THR A 338 -15.02 9.64 -1.72
C THR A 338 -15.11 9.43 -0.22
N ASN A 339 -15.27 8.18 0.21
CA ASN A 339 -15.39 7.83 1.62
C ASN A 339 -14.66 6.53 1.92
N ALA A 340 -14.08 6.47 3.11
CA ALA A 340 -13.51 5.25 3.67
C ALA A 340 -13.88 5.14 5.16
N ALA A 341 -14.25 3.95 5.61
CA ALA A 341 -14.46 3.63 7.01
C ALA A 341 -13.73 2.32 7.32
N ILE A 342 -12.67 2.38 8.13
CA ILE A 342 -11.80 1.26 8.45
C ILE A 342 -11.91 0.97 9.94
N ASN A 343 -12.47 -0.17 10.29
CA ASN A 343 -12.51 -0.69 11.64
C ASN A 343 -11.46 -1.79 11.79
N PHE A 344 -10.65 -1.72 12.84
CA PHE A 344 -9.71 -2.77 13.17
C PHE A 344 -9.80 -3.13 14.65
N SER A 345 -9.52 -4.40 14.97
CA SER A 345 -9.54 -4.89 16.35
C SER A 345 -8.43 -5.90 16.61
N LYS A 346 -8.01 -6.00 17.88
CA LYS A 346 -6.91 -6.88 18.32
C LYS A 346 -5.61 -6.66 17.52
N LEU A 347 -5.38 -5.43 17.07
CA LEU A 347 -4.20 -5.08 16.30
C LEU A 347 -2.96 -5.25 17.17
N ASN A 348 -2.06 -6.13 16.75
CA ASN A 348 -0.70 -6.16 17.28
C ASN A 348 0.28 -5.89 16.15
N VAL A 349 1.19 -4.96 16.38
CA VAL A 349 2.27 -4.61 15.46
C VAL A 349 3.56 -4.81 16.22
N ASN A 350 4.52 -5.49 15.61
CA ASN A 350 5.87 -5.58 16.12
C ASN A 350 6.84 -5.38 14.96
N ASP A 351 7.67 -4.35 15.07
CA ASP A 351 8.71 -4.01 14.11
C ASP A 351 10.07 -4.48 14.61
N GLU A 352 10.76 -5.31 13.82
CA GLU A 352 12.09 -5.83 14.16
C GLU A 352 13.12 -4.70 14.32
N ALA A 353 12.96 -3.59 13.60
CA ALA A 353 13.82 -2.41 13.71
C ALA A 353 13.50 -1.53 14.95
N GLY A 354 12.55 -1.94 15.80
CA GLY A 354 12.18 -1.23 17.02
C GLY A 354 11.57 0.17 16.80
N ARG A 355 11.08 0.48 15.59
CA ARG A 355 10.48 1.78 15.27
C ARG A 355 9.10 1.90 15.91
N LEU A 356 8.30 0.83 15.83
CA LEU A 356 6.91 0.81 16.30
C LEU A 356 6.53 -0.55 16.86
N ALA A 357 5.88 -0.57 18.03
CA ALA A 357 5.16 -1.72 18.51
C ALA A 357 3.80 -1.31 19.08
N ILE A 358 2.75 -2.06 18.76
CA ILE A 358 1.39 -1.86 19.25
C ILE A 358 0.93 -3.17 19.84
N LYS A 359 0.35 -3.13 21.05
CA LYS A 359 -0.36 -4.26 21.63
C LYS A 359 -1.83 -3.91 21.82
N ASN A 360 -2.68 -4.82 21.34
CA ASN A 360 -4.13 -4.77 21.47
C ASN A 360 -4.73 -3.41 21.06
N GLY A 361 -4.37 -2.96 19.86
CA GLY A 361 -4.94 -1.79 19.20
C GLY A 361 -6.34 -2.06 18.66
N ASN A 362 -7.25 -1.10 18.81
CA ASN A 362 -8.61 -1.16 18.28
C ASN A 362 -9.00 0.24 17.81
N GLY A 363 -9.80 0.36 16.76
CA GLY A 363 -10.17 1.68 16.28
C GLY A 363 -11.08 1.70 15.07
N LEU A 364 -11.66 2.86 14.83
CA LEU A 364 -12.45 3.21 13.67
C LEU A 364 -11.86 4.46 13.02
N VAL A 365 -11.38 4.35 11.79
CA VAL A 365 -10.91 5.47 10.97
C VAL A 365 -11.99 5.80 9.94
N ASN A 366 -12.57 6.98 10.06
CA ASN A 366 -13.48 7.55 9.07
C ASN A 366 -12.74 8.63 8.27
N TRP A 367 -12.84 8.57 6.95
CA TRP A 367 -12.30 9.56 6.03
C TRP A 367 -13.33 9.91 4.95
N SER A 368 -13.38 11.17 4.56
CA SER A 368 -14.23 11.69 3.49
C SER A 368 -13.49 12.77 2.71
N ASN A 369 -13.62 12.78 1.38
CA ASN A 369 -13.17 13.90 0.55
C ASN A 369 -14.16 15.08 0.53
N ASP A 370 -15.40 14.87 0.98
CA ASP A 370 -16.42 15.90 1.14
C ASP A 370 -16.24 16.59 2.50
N PRO A 371 -15.98 17.91 2.52
CA PRO A 371 -15.79 18.65 3.75
C PRO A 371 -17.03 18.80 4.62
N MET A 372 -18.23 18.49 4.10
CA MET A 372 -19.48 18.52 4.86
C MET A 372 -19.77 17.19 5.58
N LEU A 373 -19.03 16.12 5.27
CA LEU A 373 -19.26 14.76 5.80
C LEU A 373 -18.22 14.36 6.87
N THR A 374 -17.82 15.31 7.70
CA THR A 374 -16.84 15.10 8.78
C THR A 374 -17.37 14.12 9.83
N LYS A 375 -16.69 12.98 10.00
CA LYS A 375 -16.98 12.00 11.06
C LYS A 375 -15.77 11.82 11.96
N ARG A 376 -16.01 11.70 13.27
CA ARG A 376 -14.95 11.40 14.23
C ARG A 376 -14.44 9.98 14.02
N SER A 377 -13.15 9.85 14.24
CA SER A 377 -12.40 8.60 14.26
C SER A 377 -11.85 8.37 15.66
N GLU A 378 -11.55 7.11 15.97
CA GLU A 378 -11.08 6.68 17.27
C GLU A 378 -9.98 5.64 17.12
N LEU A 379 -8.87 5.79 17.87
CA LEU A 379 -7.86 4.75 18.05
C LEU A 379 -7.67 4.54 19.53
N ALA A 380 -7.62 3.30 19.98
CA ALA A 380 -7.27 2.93 21.33
C ALA A 380 -6.22 1.81 21.30
N TRP A 381 -5.33 1.80 22.29
CA TRP A 381 -4.32 0.77 22.45
C TRP A 381 -4.11 0.45 23.92
N GLN A 382 -3.60 -0.74 24.19
CA GLN A 382 -3.17 -1.11 25.55
C GLN A 382 -1.72 -0.72 25.81
N GLN A 383 -0.86 -0.89 24.80
CA GLN A 383 0.53 -0.48 24.86
C GLN A 383 0.96 -0.02 23.47
N LEU A 384 1.61 1.13 23.40
CA LEU A 384 2.24 1.67 22.20
C LEU A 384 3.72 1.92 22.52
N THR A 385 4.62 1.57 21.62
CA THR A 385 6.04 1.86 21.77
C THR A 385 6.52 2.49 20.48
N ILE A 386 7.10 3.68 20.58
CA ILE A 386 7.66 4.41 19.45
C ILE A 386 9.13 4.62 19.74
N LYS A 387 10.02 4.05 18.91
CA LYS A 387 11.48 4.19 19.05
C LYS A 387 11.98 3.92 20.49
N GLY A 388 11.47 2.86 21.11
CA GLY A 388 11.80 2.47 22.49
C GLY A 388 11.04 3.22 23.60
N LEU A 389 10.31 4.30 23.29
CA LEU A 389 9.51 5.06 24.25
C LEU A 389 8.14 4.40 24.48
N PRO A 390 7.84 3.92 25.70
CA PRO A 390 6.58 3.23 25.99
C PRO A 390 5.48 4.22 26.37
N LEU A 391 4.44 4.27 25.57
CA LEU A 391 3.17 4.93 25.84
C LEU A 391 2.18 3.89 26.37
N GLU A 392 1.63 4.14 27.56
CA GLU A 392 0.65 3.24 28.17
C GLU A 392 -0.72 3.35 27.47
N SER A 393 -1.73 2.68 28.04
CA SER A 393 -3.06 2.62 27.43
C SER A 393 -3.68 4.00 27.28
N ALA A 394 -4.15 4.32 26.07
CA ALA A 394 -4.86 5.56 25.81
C ALA A 394 -5.84 5.41 24.65
N LYS A 395 -6.69 6.43 24.51
CA LYS A 395 -7.70 6.56 23.46
C LYS A 395 -7.60 7.94 22.82
N LEU A 396 -7.40 7.96 21.51
CA LEU A 396 -7.26 9.12 20.65
C LEU A 396 -8.55 9.31 19.84
N GLN A 397 -9.14 10.51 19.91
CA GLN A 397 -10.20 10.91 18.99
C GLN A 397 -9.65 11.93 18.01
N PHE A 398 -9.94 11.75 16.73
CA PHE A 398 -9.44 12.62 15.66
C PHE A 398 -10.45 12.73 14.52
N VAL A 399 -10.21 13.69 13.65
CA VAL A 399 -10.95 13.87 12.40
C VAL A 399 -9.95 13.75 11.26
N SER A 400 -10.26 12.94 10.26
CA SER A 400 -9.51 12.86 9.01
C SER A 400 -10.44 13.17 7.84
N GLN A 401 -10.06 14.14 7.03
CA GLN A 401 -10.91 14.68 5.97
C GLN A 401 -10.05 15.24 4.85
N ALA A 402 -10.41 14.93 3.60
CA ALA A 402 -9.69 15.35 2.41
C ALA A 402 -8.18 15.09 2.58
N ASN A 403 -7.42 16.16 2.83
CA ASN A 403 -5.98 16.16 2.96
C ASN A 403 -5.50 16.58 4.37
N SER A 404 -6.36 16.49 5.39
CA SER A 404 -6.05 16.90 6.76
C SER A 404 -6.36 15.82 7.80
N PHE A 405 -5.67 15.95 8.93
CA PHE A 405 -5.84 15.18 10.15
C PHE A 405 -5.78 16.14 11.34
N THR A 406 -6.77 16.09 12.23
CA THR A 406 -6.82 16.98 13.41
C THR A 406 -7.26 16.20 14.64
N LEU A 407 -6.56 16.41 15.75
CA LEU A 407 -6.96 15.92 17.07
C LEU A 407 -8.30 16.55 17.45
N ALA A 408 -9.29 15.71 17.76
CA ALA A 408 -10.64 16.18 18.10
C ALA A 408 -10.74 16.63 19.56
N GLU A 409 -10.02 15.95 20.46
CA GLU A 409 -10.03 16.19 21.90
C GLU A 409 -8.63 16.02 22.48
N LYS A 410 -8.28 16.85 23.48
CA LYS A 410 -7.04 16.71 24.25
C LYS A 410 -6.90 15.29 24.79
N ILE A 411 -5.71 14.72 24.69
CA ILE A 411 -5.39 13.39 25.22
C ILE A 411 -4.28 13.50 26.27
N LYS A 412 -4.43 12.79 27.39
CA LYS A 412 -3.39 12.61 28.42
C LYS A 412 -3.05 11.13 28.53
N ILE A 413 -1.79 10.78 28.33
CA ILE A 413 -1.28 9.42 28.23
C ILE A 413 -0.31 9.21 29.40
N PRO A 414 -0.49 8.17 30.24
CA PRO A 414 0.53 7.80 31.22
C PRO A 414 1.84 7.43 30.52
N PHE A 415 2.94 7.99 31.01
CA PHE A 415 4.24 7.92 30.35
C PHE A 415 5.35 7.94 31.40
N LEU A 416 6.09 6.84 31.54
CA LEU A 416 7.30 6.76 32.37
C LEU A 416 7.14 7.33 33.80
N ASN A 417 6.13 6.86 34.56
CA ASN A 417 5.74 7.35 35.90
C ASN A 417 5.16 8.78 35.97
N GLY A 418 5.08 9.47 34.84
CA GLY A 418 4.40 10.74 34.70
C GLY A 418 3.31 10.65 33.65
N SER A 419 3.16 11.72 32.88
CA SER A 419 2.24 11.75 31.75
C SER A 419 2.70 12.68 30.65
N ILE A 420 2.28 12.38 29.43
CA ILE A 420 2.37 13.27 28.28
C ILE A 420 0.95 13.66 27.88
N ALA A 421 0.72 14.94 27.59
CA ALA A 421 -0.53 15.43 27.06
C ALA A 421 -0.33 16.07 25.69
N VAL A 422 -1.24 15.77 24.77
CA VAL A 422 -1.34 16.47 23.49
C VAL A 422 -2.63 17.28 23.52
N ASP A 423 -2.47 18.59 23.54
CA ASP A 423 -3.57 19.55 23.66
C ASP A 423 -4.16 19.86 22.28
N LYS A 424 -3.28 20.04 21.30
CA LYS A 424 -3.63 20.25 19.89
C LYS A 424 -2.66 19.50 19.01
N PHE A 425 -3.19 18.90 17.95
CA PHE A 425 -2.40 18.42 16.83
C PHE A 425 -3.21 18.60 15.56
N SER A 426 -2.63 19.23 14.55
CA SER A 426 -3.16 19.25 13.19
C SER A 426 -2.05 18.99 12.20
N TRP A 427 -2.40 18.27 11.14
CA TRP A 427 -1.56 17.99 10.00
C TRP A 427 -2.38 18.24 8.75
N GLN A 428 -1.82 18.97 7.80
CA GLN A 428 -2.47 19.26 6.52
C GLN A 428 -1.46 19.09 5.39
N ASP A 429 -1.73 18.12 4.51
CA ASP A 429 -0.94 17.89 3.32
C ASP A 429 -0.98 19.11 2.38
N ARG A 430 0.12 19.34 1.68
CA ARG A 430 0.22 20.34 0.63
C ARG A 430 0.72 19.70 -0.65
N LYS A 431 0.03 19.98 -1.75
CA LYS A 431 0.41 19.46 -3.04
C LYS A 431 1.78 20.02 -3.46
N GLN A 432 2.77 19.14 -3.61
CA GLN A 432 4.15 19.46 -4.01
C GLN A 432 4.91 20.36 -3.03
N ASP A 433 4.51 20.40 -1.77
CA ASP A 433 5.18 21.13 -0.70
C ASP A 433 5.15 20.29 0.59
N GLU A 434 5.87 20.73 1.61
CA GLU A 434 5.85 20.08 2.92
C GLU A 434 4.52 20.34 3.65
N PRO A 435 4.04 19.41 4.50
CA PRO A 435 2.77 19.57 5.19
C PRO A 435 2.82 20.69 6.22
N ASP A 436 1.67 21.32 6.45
CA ASP A 436 1.49 22.17 7.62
C ASP A 436 1.24 21.32 8.86
N VAL A 437 1.97 21.61 9.95
CA VAL A 437 1.81 20.92 11.22
C VAL A 437 1.63 21.94 12.34
N SER A 438 0.65 21.74 13.20
CA SER A 438 0.50 22.50 14.45
C SER A 438 0.44 21.55 15.62
N PHE A 439 1.16 21.83 16.70
CA PHE A 439 1.23 20.97 17.87
C PHE A 439 1.31 21.80 19.16
N SER A 440 0.56 21.41 20.18
CA SER A 440 0.77 21.88 21.56
C SER A 440 0.56 20.76 22.55
N GLY A 441 1.24 20.83 23.69
CA GLY A 441 1.21 19.74 24.66
C GLY A 441 2.03 20.01 25.92
N SER A 442 2.12 19.00 26.76
CA SER A 442 2.88 19.08 28.01
C SER A 442 3.41 17.72 28.45
N LEU A 443 4.46 17.78 29.26
CA LEU A 443 5.04 16.66 29.98
C LEU A 443 4.89 16.94 31.47
N ASP A 444 4.46 15.97 32.25
CA ASP A 444 4.20 16.14 33.67
C ASP A 444 4.83 15.00 34.48
N ASN A 445 5.84 15.36 35.27
CA ASN A 445 6.51 14.52 36.27
C ASN A 445 7.04 13.19 35.71
N VAL A 446 7.68 13.23 34.55
CA VAL A 446 8.27 12.06 33.89
C VAL A 446 9.61 11.72 34.52
N SER A 447 9.83 10.45 34.87
CA SER A 447 11.09 10.00 35.46
C SER A 447 12.22 10.05 34.43
N LEU A 448 13.26 10.84 34.75
CA LEU A 448 14.46 10.93 33.93
C LEU A 448 15.23 9.61 33.92
N GLU A 449 15.22 8.84 35.00
CA GLU A 449 15.88 7.53 35.09
C GLU A 449 15.29 6.56 34.07
N ARG A 450 13.95 6.55 33.94
CA ARG A 450 13.26 5.67 33.00
C ARG A 450 13.40 6.16 31.56
N LEU A 451 13.33 7.48 31.34
CA LEU A 451 13.49 8.08 30.03
C LEU A 451 14.89 7.83 29.47
N SER A 452 15.93 8.14 30.24
CA SER A 452 17.32 7.89 29.88
C SER A 452 17.57 6.40 29.60
N LYS A 453 17.05 5.50 30.45
CA LYS A 453 17.13 4.05 30.20
C LYS A 453 16.46 3.63 28.89
N ALA A 454 15.27 4.16 28.59
CA ALA A 454 14.54 3.84 27.35
C ALA A 454 15.29 4.33 26.10
N LEU A 455 16.01 5.44 26.21
CA LEU A 455 16.83 6.03 25.15
C LEU A 455 18.26 5.47 25.08
N GLY A 456 18.63 4.55 25.99
CA GLY A 456 19.98 3.99 26.07
C GLY A 456 21.04 4.97 26.60
N TRP A 457 20.63 6.05 27.27
CA TRP A 457 21.50 7.05 27.89
C TRP A 457 21.93 6.64 29.30
N THR A 458 22.98 7.29 29.82
CA THR A 458 23.36 7.19 31.24
C THR A 458 22.15 7.56 32.12
N PRO A 459 21.79 6.75 33.12
CA PRO A 459 20.64 7.02 33.98
C PRO A 459 20.73 8.40 34.65
N LEU A 460 19.83 9.30 34.26
CA LEU A 460 19.70 10.64 34.86
C LEU A 460 18.80 10.57 36.10
N SER A 461 19.07 11.42 37.10
CA SER A 461 18.25 11.45 38.33
C SER A 461 17.17 12.54 38.25
N GLY A 462 16.02 12.31 38.88
CA GLY A 462 14.95 13.29 39.04
C GLY A 462 13.83 13.17 38.01
N ASN A 463 13.00 14.20 37.91
CA ASN A 463 11.86 14.24 37.01
C ASN A 463 11.96 15.43 36.04
N ILE A 464 11.32 15.28 34.89
CA ILE A 464 11.16 16.33 33.90
C ILE A 464 9.66 16.64 33.70
N SER A 465 9.34 17.93 33.73
CA SER A 465 8.04 18.46 33.31
C SER A 465 8.28 19.56 32.29
N GLY A 466 7.33 19.82 31.42
CA GLY A 466 7.44 20.94 30.48
C GLY A 466 6.13 21.26 29.78
N GLN A 467 6.04 22.47 29.24
CA GLN A 467 4.87 22.94 28.52
C GLN A 467 5.29 23.49 27.16
N ILE A 468 4.64 22.97 26.11
CA ILE A 468 4.83 23.39 24.72
C ILE A 468 3.58 24.20 24.35
N PRO A 469 3.63 25.55 24.41
CA PRO A 469 2.45 26.41 24.24
C PRO A 469 1.83 26.27 22.84
N GLY A 470 2.67 26.18 21.82
CA GLY A 470 2.29 25.96 20.43
C GLY A 470 3.52 25.95 19.52
N VAL A 471 3.60 24.97 18.63
CA VAL A 471 4.62 24.87 17.60
C VAL A 471 3.92 24.75 16.27
N ASP A 472 4.25 25.64 15.35
CA ASP A 472 3.73 25.64 13.99
C ASP A 472 4.87 25.38 13.00
N TYR A 473 4.66 24.44 12.11
CA TYR A 473 5.50 24.15 10.96
C TYR A 473 4.75 24.54 9.69
N ARG A 474 5.29 25.51 8.95
CA ARG A 474 4.70 26.02 7.73
C ARG A 474 5.78 26.60 6.83
N ASN A 475 5.67 26.38 5.52
CA ASN A 475 6.64 26.91 4.53
C ASN A 475 8.09 26.58 4.92
N LYS A 476 8.34 25.32 5.29
CA LYS A 476 9.65 24.80 5.74
C LYS A 476 10.23 25.45 7.00
N THR A 477 9.40 26.19 7.73
CA THR A 477 9.81 26.95 8.90
C THR A 477 9.05 26.45 10.12
N LEU A 478 9.77 26.12 11.18
CA LEU A 478 9.19 25.86 12.50
C LEU A 478 9.24 27.15 13.31
N SER A 479 8.16 27.48 14.01
CA SER A 479 8.10 28.59 14.95
C SER A 479 7.41 28.19 16.25
N LEU A 480 7.92 28.68 17.37
CA LEU A 480 7.31 28.54 18.70
C LEU A 480 6.45 29.77 19.03
N ASP A 481 5.19 29.55 19.41
CA ASP A 481 4.27 30.59 19.90
C ASP A 481 4.42 30.77 21.42
N GLY A 482 5.43 31.55 21.82
CA GLY A 482 5.74 31.86 23.21
C GLY A 482 7.04 31.23 23.72
N GLU A 483 7.06 30.81 24.98
CA GLU A 483 8.23 30.26 25.67
C GLU A 483 8.02 28.77 25.97
N LEU A 484 9.03 27.96 25.65
CA LEU A 484 9.09 26.56 26.07
C LEU A 484 9.69 26.50 27.46
N LEU A 485 8.88 26.11 28.44
CA LEU A 485 9.32 25.98 29.83
C LEU A 485 9.52 24.51 30.17
N VAL A 486 10.71 24.16 30.66
CA VAL A 486 11.09 22.82 31.11
C VAL A 486 11.56 22.89 32.55
N LYS A 487 10.94 22.13 33.45
CA LYS A 487 11.41 21.93 34.83
C LYS A 487 12.20 20.64 34.88
N VAL A 488 13.47 20.72 35.26
CA VAL A 488 14.41 19.60 35.27
C VAL A 488 15.48 19.85 36.31
N PHE A 489 15.99 18.81 36.97
CA PHE A 489 17.02 18.90 38.01
C PHE A 489 16.71 19.95 39.09
N ASP A 490 15.45 20.00 39.54
CA ASP A 490 14.94 20.99 40.52
C ASP A 490 15.19 22.46 40.16
N GLY A 491 15.36 22.76 38.87
CA GLY A 491 15.42 24.10 38.32
C GLY A 491 14.51 24.26 37.09
N THR A 492 14.68 25.37 36.39
CA THR A 492 13.90 25.69 35.19
C THR A 492 14.81 26.04 34.03
N VAL A 493 14.51 25.49 32.86
CA VAL A 493 15.11 25.84 31.57
C VAL A 493 14.01 26.44 30.71
N LYS A 494 14.24 27.65 30.20
CA LYS A 494 13.33 28.36 29.30
C LYS A 494 13.97 28.45 27.93
N VAL A 495 13.21 28.16 26.87
CA VAL A 495 13.68 28.34 25.50
C VAL A 495 12.76 29.33 24.79
N ASN A 496 13.37 30.39 24.29
CA ASN A 496 12.72 31.50 23.61
C ASN A 496 13.21 31.62 22.17
N ASN A 497 12.42 32.29 21.33
CA ASN A 497 12.75 32.54 19.93
C ASN A 497 13.13 31.27 19.15
N LEU A 498 12.58 30.11 19.54
CA LEU A 498 12.85 28.85 18.87
C LEU A 498 12.26 28.88 17.47
N ALA A 499 13.13 28.78 16.48
CA ALA A 499 12.74 28.68 15.09
C ALA A 499 13.66 27.72 14.36
N SER A 500 13.19 27.14 13.26
CA SER A 500 14.05 26.37 12.36
C SER A 500 13.68 26.61 10.91
N SER A 501 14.63 26.41 10.00
CA SER A 501 14.40 26.34 8.57
C SER A 501 14.93 25.02 8.01
N ASP A 502 14.26 24.51 6.96
CA ASP A 502 14.69 23.34 6.20
C ASP A 502 14.87 22.08 7.07
N LEU A 503 14.00 21.90 8.07
CA LEU A 503 14.13 20.91 9.16
C LEU A 503 14.18 19.46 8.65
N PHE A 504 13.48 19.16 7.56
CA PHE A 504 13.39 17.84 6.95
C PHE A 504 14.31 17.67 5.72
N THR A 505 15.26 18.58 5.54
CA THR A 505 16.30 18.48 4.50
C THR A 505 17.62 17.98 5.10
N ASP A 506 18.63 17.75 4.25
CA ASP A 506 19.97 17.35 4.68
C ASP A 506 20.73 18.47 5.45
N PHE A 507 20.21 19.70 5.46
CA PHE A 507 20.87 20.87 6.06
C PHE A 507 19.94 21.69 6.95
N PRO A 508 19.40 21.12 8.05
CA PRO A 508 18.49 21.84 8.94
C PRO A 508 19.22 22.97 9.67
N LYS A 509 18.55 24.11 9.83
CA LYS A 509 19.03 25.23 10.66
C LYS A 509 18.09 25.46 11.83
N VAL A 510 18.63 25.59 13.04
CA VAL A 510 17.84 25.84 14.26
C VAL A 510 18.39 27.07 14.97
N TYR A 511 17.49 27.92 15.46
CA TYR A 511 17.78 29.17 16.13
C TYR A 511 17.05 29.21 17.47
N GLY A 512 17.64 29.83 18.48
CA GLY A 512 16.94 30.09 19.74
C GLY A 512 17.81 30.72 20.82
N ASP A 513 17.16 31.04 21.93
CA ASP A 513 17.79 31.50 23.16
C ASP A 513 17.37 30.55 24.30
N VAL A 514 18.30 30.20 25.18
CA VAL A 514 18.07 29.32 26.33
C VAL A 514 18.41 30.09 27.60
N GLU A 515 17.52 30.09 28.57
CA GLU A 515 17.77 30.61 29.92
C GLU A 515 17.68 29.44 30.91
N VAL A 516 18.58 29.44 31.89
CA VAL A 516 18.74 28.38 32.88
C VAL A 516 18.69 29.00 34.27
N GLU A 517 17.78 28.51 35.10
CA GLU A 517 17.53 29.04 36.44
C GLU A 517 17.60 27.93 37.49
N ASN A 518 18.55 28.07 38.43
CA ASN A 518 18.66 27.30 39.67
C ASN A 518 18.68 25.77 39.49
N LEU A 519 19.36 25.26 38.46
CA LEU A 519 19.58 23.82 38.32
C LEU A 519 20.40 23.29 39.51
N ASP A 520 19.98 22.15 40.06
CA ASP A 520 20.70 21.42 41.10
C ASP A 520 21.92 20.69 40.49
N LEU A 521 23.12 21.13 40.88
CA LEU A 521 24.38 20.56 40.39
C LEU A 521 24.61 19.13 40.85
N ASP A 522 24.06 18.74 42.01
CA ASP A 522 24.22 17.39 42.52
C ASP A 522 23.41 16.41 41.68
N GLN A 523 22.16 16.76 41.36
CA GLN A 523 21.32 15.95 40.46
C GLN A 523 21.93 15.82 39.07
N LEU A 524 22.55 16.90 38.58
CA LEU A 524 23.19 16.94 37.26
C LEU A 524 24.49 16.13 37.20
N THR A 525 25.26 16.05 38.28
CA THR A 525 26.63 15.47 38.25
C THR A 525 26.74 14.07 38.87
N ARG A 526 25.87 13.71 39.84
CA ARG A 526 26.00 12.50 40.68
C ARG A 526 26.07 11.18 39.92
N LYS A 527 25.44 11.07 38.74
CA LYS A 527 25.36 9.83 37.95
C LYS A 527 26.43 9.72 36.87
N PHE A 528 27.23 10.77 36.69
CA PHE A 528 28.33 10.79 35.73
C PHE A 528 29.66 10.53 36.46
N GLU A 529 30.62 9.92 35.75
CA GLU A 529 32.00 9.77 36.25
C GLU A 529 32.75 11.12 36.33
N PHE A 530 32.07 12.20 35.94
CA PHE A 530 32.50 13.56 36.14
C PHE A 530 32.87 13.87 37.60
N GLY A 531 32.22 13.20 38.57
CA GLY A 531 32.38 13.48 39.99
C GLY A 531 31.26 14.37 40.52
N ASN A 532 31.07 14.39 41.84
CA ASN A 532 29.98 15.12 42.49
C ASN A 532 30.32 16.62 42.67
N ILE A 533 29.34 17.48 42.38
CA ILE A 533 29.33 18.92 42.67
C ILE A 533 27.98 19.24 43.31
N THR A 534 27.96 19.91 44.46
CA THR A 534 26.74 20.42 45.09
C THR A 534 26.65 21.93 44.94
N GLY A 535 25.45 22.46 44.75
CA GLY A 535 25.21 23.90 44.55
C GLY A 535 24.08 24.14 43.54
N ARG A 536 23.78 25.40 43.23
CA ARG A 536 22.90 25.78 42.12
C ARG A 536 23.68 26.36 40.94
N MET A 537 23.12 26.21 39.75
CA MET A 537 23.64 26.78 38.51
C MET A 537 22.54 27.51 37.73
N SER A 538 22.87 28.72 37.29
CA SER A 538 22.02 29.56 36.44
C SER A 538 22.83 30.16 35.30
N GLY A 539 22.17 30.64 34.26
CA GLY A 539 22.83 31.27 33.13
C GLY A 539 21.97 31.29 31.86
N TYR A 540 22.62 31.37 30.71
CA TYR A 540 21.96 31.50 29.43
C TYR A 540 22.84 31.02 28.27
N VAL A 541 22.19 30.76 27.13
CA VAL A 541 22.79 30.58 25.80
C VAL A 541 21.98 31.47 24.84
N ASN A 542 22.56 32.59 24.43
CA ASN A 542 21.91 33.56 23.56
C ASN A 542 22.41 33.43 22.12
N LYS A 543 21.56 33.77 21.15
CA LYS A 543 21.87 33.76 19.71
C LYS A 543 22.40 32.40 19.26
N LEU A 544 21.83 31.31 19.79
CA LEU A 544 22.20 29.97 19.37
C LEU A 544 21.79 29.78 17.91
N VAL A 545 22.75 29.34 17.11
CA VAL A 545 22.50 28.85 15.76
C VAL A 545 23.13 27.47 15.64
N LEU A 546 22.32 26.51 15.20
CA LEU A 546 22.75 25.18 14.81
C LEU A 546 22.61 25.04 13.30
N GLU A 547 23.63 24.50 12.65
CA GLU A 547 23.57 24.02 11.27
C GLU A 547 23.85 22.52 11.27
N ASN A 548 22.96 21.74 10.65
CA ASN A 548 23.05 20.28 10.64
C ASN A 548 23.25 19.70 12.06
N TRP A 549 22.51 20.23 13.04
CA TRP A 549 22.59 19.86 14.47
C TRP A 549 23.94 20.16 15.16
N HIS A 550 24.82 20.93 14.53
CA HIS A 550 26.09 21.39 15.11
C HIS A 550 26.02 22.89 15.41
N PRO A 551 26.42 23.35 16.61
CA PRO A 551 26.41 24.77 16.92
C PRO A 551 27.50 25.49 16.12
N ILE A 552 27.12 26.60 15.50
CA ILE A 552 28.05 27.45 14.72
C ILE A 552 28.31 28.79 15.39
N THR A 553 27.35 29.31 16.15
CA THR A 553 27.52 30.50 16.98
C THR A 553 26.56 30.46 18.17
N PHE A 554 27.00 31.02 19.29
CA PHE A 554 26.19 31.35 20.46
C PHE A 554 27.03 32.19 21.43
N TYR A 555 26.36 32.83 22.38
CA TYR A 555 26.97 33.46 23.55
C TYR A 555 26.39 32.83 24.82
N ALA A 556 27.21 32.04 25.53
CA ALA A 556 26.78 31.28 26.70
C ALA A 556 27.52 31.69 27.97
N TRP A 557 26.80 31.67 29.09
CA TRP A 557 27.33 31.80 30.45
C TRP A 557 26.55 30.85 31.37
N LEU A 558 27.25 30.11 32.21
CA LEU A 558 26.68 29.30 33.28
C LEU A 558 27.50 29.50 34.55
N GLY A 559 26.86 29.71 35.69
CA GLY A 559 27.56 29.82 36.96
C GLY A 559 26.66 29.82 38.19
N THR A 560 27.26 29.94 39.36
CA THR A 560 26.56 30.04 40.64
C THR A 560 25.71 31.32 40.65
N PRO A 561 24.39 31.23 40.91
CA PRO A 561 23.53 32.40 41.03
C PRO A 561 23.89 33.24 42.26
N ASP A 562 23.68 34.55 42.20
CA ASP A 562 24.15 35.49 43.24
C ASP A 562 23.53 35.26 44.63
N ASN A 563 22.33 34.69 44.69
CA ASN A 563 21.59 34.42 45.93
C ASN A 563 21.52 32.91 46.27
N ASP A 564 22.53 32.13 45.89
CA ASP A 564 22.59 30.70 46.22
C ASP A 564 23.06 30.46 47.66
N ASP A 565 22.18 29.92 48.50
CA ASP A 565 22.45 29.55 49.91
C ASP A 565 22.69 28.04 50.10
N SER A 566 22.70 27.26 49.01
CA SER A 566 22.92 25.82 49.05
C SER A 566 24.37 25.44 49.38
N SER A 567 24.60 24.15 49.70
CA SER A 567 25.94 23.69 50.02
C SER A 567 26.83 23.69 48.77
N HIS A 568 27.98 24.35 48.82
CA HIS A 568 28.97 24.37 47.74
C HIS A 568 30.15 23.45 48.04
N ARG A 569 30.08 22.22 47.55
CA ARG A 569 31.15 21.24 47.66
C ARG A 569 31.46 20.62 46.31
N ILE A 570 32.72 20.32 46.07
CA ILE A 570 33.20 19.68 44.86
C ILE A 570 34.12 18.51 45.18
N SER A 571 33.89 17.37 44.54
CA SER A 571 34.74 16.18 44.69
C SER A 571 36.11 16.35 44.01
N GLN A 572 37.12 15.64 44.49
CA GLN A 572 38.44 15.59 43.86
C GLN A 572 38.36 15.18 42.38
N THR A 573 37.50 14.22 42.06
CA THR A 573 37.26 13.75 40.68
C THR A 573 36.75 14.88 39.79
N ALA A 574 35.76 15.66 40.27
CA ALA A 574 35.22 16.81 39.54
C ALA A 574 36.26 17.91 39.32
N VAL A 575 37.08 18.22 40.33
CA VAL A 575 38.20 19.17 40.18
C VAL A 575 39.16 18.71 39.07
N LYS A 576 39.55 17.43 39.08
CA LYS A 576 40.48 16.86 38.09
C LYS A 576 39.87 16.91 36.68
N ASN A 577 38.59 16.55 36.54
CA ASN A 577 37.89 16.55 35.26
C ASN A 577 37.75 17.97 34.70
N ILE A 578 37.37 18.96 35.53
CA ILE A 578 37.30 20.37 35.12
C ILE A 578 38.67 20.90 34.69
N ALA A 579 39.73 20.61 35.46
CA ALA A 579 41.09 21.02 35.12
C ALA A 579 41.55 20.40 33.78
N SER A 580 41.17 19.15 33.50
CA SER A 580 41.54 18.46 32.25
C SER A 580 40.87 19.06 31.00
N ILE A 581 39.64 19.59 31.15
CA ILE A 581 38.92 20.27 30.05
C ILE A 581 39.65 21.56 29.64
N GLY A 582 40.17 22.31 30.62
CA GLY A 582 40.89 23.59 30.43
C GLY A 582 42.24 23.50 29.71
N GLY A 583 42.75 22.30 29.40
CA GLY A 583 43.99 22.05 28.66
C GLY A 583 45.07 21.35 29.50
N GLY A 584 45.83 20.45 28.86
CA GLY A 584 46.75 19.48 29.49
C GLY A 584 47.92 20.04 30.31
N GLY A 585 48.05 21.36 30.47
CA GLY A 585 49.01 22.00 31.37
C GLY A 585 48.48 22.24 32.80
N ALA A 586 47.15 22.23 33.01
CA ALA A 586 46.55 22.53 34.31
C ALA A 586 46.63 21.35 35.31
N THR A 587 46.74 20.11 34.82
CA THR A 587 46.84 18.92 35.68
C THR A 587 48.19 18.79 36.38
N ASP A 588 49.25 19.42 35.86
CA ASP A 588 50.61 19.33 36.42
C ASP A 588 50.87 20.35 37.56
N LEU A 589 49.99 21.33 37.77
CA LEU A 589 50.11 22.35 38.83
C LEU A 589 49.19 22.10 40.04
N LEU A 590 48.34 21.07 39.99
CA LEU A 590 47.57 20.64 41.15
C LEU A 590 48.53 19.97 42.16
N SER A 591 48.74 20.61 43.31
CA SER A 591 49.64 20.09 44.35
C SER A 591 49.27 18.63 44.70
N ARG A 592 50.13 17.69 44.29
CA ARG A 592 49.96 16.23 44.53
C ARG A 592 49.82 15.88 46.01
N SER A 593 50.23 16.78 46.90
CA SER A 593 50.21 16.64 48.35
C SER A 593 48.87 17.01 49.00
N PHE A 594 48.04 17.90 48.43
CA PHE A 594 46.80 18.35 49.08
C PHE A 594 45.57 17.49 48.74
N LEU A 595 45.54 16.95 47.53
CA LEU A 595 44.41 16.17 47.01
C LEU A 595 44.25 14.78 47.66
N GLY A 596 45.28 14.24 48.31
CA GLY A 596 45.22 12.92 48.95
C GLY A 596 44.60 12.89 50.35
N PHE A 597 44.37 14.05 50.98
CA PHE A 597 43.88 14.14 52.37
C PHE A 597 42.37 14.41 52.48
N PHE A 598 41.72 14.88 51.42
CA PHE A 598 40.32 15.28 51.43
C PHE A 598 39.60 14.80 50.17
N GLU A 599 38.45 14.12 50.35
CA GLU A 599 37.64 13.63 49.22
C GLU A 599 36.80 14.74 48.55
N THR A 600 36.51 15.82 49.30
CA THR A 600 35.69 16.96 48.83
C THR A 600 36.23 18.30 49.35
N PHE A 601 36.11 19.33 48.52
CA PHE A 601 36.54 20.71 48.79
C PHE A 601 35.34 21.66 48.79
N GLY A 602 35.39 22.73 49.58
CA GLY A 602 34.45 23.84 49.51
C GLY A 602 34.82 24.83 48.40
N TYR A 603 33.80 25.40 47.77
CA TYR A 603 33.95 26.50 46.80
C TYR A 603 32.95 27.63 47.13
N ASP A 604 33.20 28.83 46.62
CA ASP A 604 32.33 30.00 46.77
C ASP A 604 31.50 30.23 45.50
N LYS A 605 32.16 30.26 44.33
CA LYS A 605 31.50 30.35 43.03
C LYS A 605 32.14 29.43 42.00
N ILE A 606 31.31 28.90 41.09
CA ILE A 606 31.74 28.24 39.85
C ILE A 606 31.13 29.00 38.66
N GLY A 607 31.88 29.17 37.58
CA GLY A 607 31.38 29.88 36.41
C GLY A 607 32.20 29.63 35.15
N ILE A 608 31.50 29.43 34.04
CA ILE A 608 32.10 29.22 32.72
C ILE A 608 31.26 29.91 31.64
N GLY A 609 31.96 30.61 30.74
CA GLY A 609 31.36 31.23 29.58
C GLY A 609 32.05 30.82 28.29
N CYS A 610 31.31 30.91 27.20
CA CYS A 610 31.78 30.60 25.86
C CYS A 610 31.09 31.50 24.84
N TYR A 611 31.86 32.28 24.07
CA TYR A 611 31.38 32.85 22.82
C TYR A 611 31.90 32.00 21.66
N LEU A 612 31.01 31.23 21.04
CA LEU A 612 31.35 30.41 19.89
C LEU A 612 31.25 31.25 18.62
N TYR A 613 32.35 31.30 17.86
CA TYR A 613 32.35 31.90 16.53
C TYR A 613 33.41 31.22 15.66
N ASN A 614 33.03 30.81 14.43
CA ASN A 614 33.90 30.09 13.48
C ASN A 614 34.62 28.88 14.10
N GLY A 615 33.89 28.04 14.84
CA GLY A 615 34.43 26.82 15.46
C GLY A 615 35.40 27.05 16.63
N VAL A 616 35.59 28.30 17.06
CA VAL A 616 36.42 28.64 18.22
C VAL A 616 35.55 29.22 19.31
N CYS A 617 35.59 28.58 20.48
CA CYS A 617 35.00 29.07 21.69
C CYS A 617 35.98 30.01 22.39
N GLN A 618 35.58 31.27 22.56
CA GLN A 618 36.27 32.24 23.41
C GLN A 618 35.80 32.04 24.85
N MET A 619 36.67 31.47 25.67
CA MET A 619 36.36 31.07 27.04
C MET A 619 36.36 32.28 27.98
N MET A 620 35.43 32.27 28.93
CA MET A 620 35.34 33.24 30.01
C MET A 620 35.16 32.50 31.35
N GLY A 621 35.58 33.13 32.43
CA GLY A 621 35.38 32.64 33.80
C GLY A 621 34.81 33.72 34.71
N LEU A 622 34.79 33.44 36.00
CA LEU A 622 34.25 34.32 37.05
C LEU A 622 34.95 35.68 37.08
N GLU A 623 36.29 35.67 37.03
CA GLU A 623 37.13 36.86 37.03
C GLU A 623 38.50 36.56 36.39
N ALA A 624 39.20 37.60 35.96
CA ALA A 624 40.56 37.47 35.43
C ALA A 624 41.56 37.14 36.55
N ALA A 625 42.52 36.26 36.27
CA ALA A 625 43.64 35.94 37.16
C ALA A 625 44.94 36.54 36.60
N GLY A 626 46.02 36.53 37.40
CA GLY A 626 47.34 36.98 36.94
C GLY A 626 47.84 36.22 35.70
N GLN A 627 47.46 34.95 35.57
CA GLN A 627 47.53 34.17 34.33
C GLN A 627 46.24 33.35 34.19
N GLY A 628 45.46 33.60 33.13
CA GLY A 628 44.19 32.90 32.89
C GLY A 628 42.98 33.55 33.55
N TYR A 629 41.99 32.74 33.90
CA TYR A 629 40.72 33.15 34.52
C TYR A 629 40.23 32.10 35.51
N TYR A 630 39.46 32.51 36.52
CA TYR A 630 38.90 31.57 37.50
C TYR A 630 37.68 30.84 36.93
N LEU A 631 37.71 29.51 36.95
CA LEU A 631 36.55 28.66 36.72
C LEU A 631 35.84 28.33 38.04
N ILE A 632 36.63 28.09 39.09
CA ILE A 632 36.16 27.86 40.45
C ILE A 632 36.96 28.74 41.39
N LYS A 633 36.25 29.47 42.26
CA LYS A 633 36.83 30.24 43.35
C LYS A 633 36.55 29.51 44.66
N GLY A 634 37.59 29.22 45.44
CA GLY A 634 37.52 28.44 46.65
C GLY A 634 36.84 29.17 47.81
N GLY A 635 36.09 28.42 48.62
CA GLY A 635 35.35 28.93 49.78
C GLY A 635 35.50 27.98 50.98
N GLY A 636 35.63 28.52 52.19
CA GLY A 636 35.79 27.72 53.42
C GLY A 636 37.13 26.96 53.53
N LEU A 637 37.15 25.88 54.32
CA LEU A 637 38.28 24.94 54.43
C LEU A 637 37.76 23.49 54.48
N PRO A 638 38.35 22.54 53.73
CA PRO A 638 39.40 22.74 52.73
C PRO A 638 38.84 23.38 51.44
N ARG A 639 39.50 24.41 50.90
CA ARG A 639 39.09 25.10 49.65
C ARG A 639 39.95 24.72 48.46
N ILE A 640 39.41 24.88 47.25
CA ILE A 640 40.13 24.68 45.99
C ILE A 640 39.81 25.79 44.98
N ASP A 641 40.84 26.33 44.34
CA ASP A 641 40.72 27.25 43.21
C ASP A 641 41.06 26.49 41.91
N VAL A 642 40.29 26.70 40.85
CA VAL A 642 40.54 26.10 39.53
C VAL A 642 40.64 27.21 38.48
N LEU A 643 41.77 27.27 37.80
CA LEU A 643 42.10 28.27 36.78
C LEU A 643 42.02 27.67 35.38
N GLY A 644 41.42 28.40 34.45
CA GLY A 644 41.50 28.14 33.02
C GLY A 644 42.60 29.01 32.38
N TYR A 645 43.49 28.41 31.60
CA TYR A 645 44.62 29.12 30.99
C TYR A 645 44.44 29.40 29.50
N ASN A 646 43.56 28.67 28.83
CA ASN A 646 43.35 28.81 27.40
C ASN A 646 42.07 29.62 27.09
N PRO A 647 42.18 30.90 26.69
CA PRO A 647 41.02 31.72 26.36
C PRO A 647 40.40 31.38 25.00
N ARG A 648 41.05 30.55 24.16
CA ARG A 648 40.54 30.16 22.84
C ARG A 648 40.67 28.67 22.62
N VAL A 649 39.55 27.97 22.62
CA VAL A 649 39.51 26.51 22.47
C VAL A 649 38.71 26.17 21.22
N ASN A 650 39.22 25.25 20.40
CA ASN A 650 38.41 24.69 19.32
C ASN A 650 37.20 23.97 19.91
N TRP A 651 36.01 24.26 19.39
CA TRP A 651 34.75 23.76 19.94
C TRP A 651 34.67 22.23 19.92
N ASP A 652 35.03 21.60 18.81
CA ASP A 652 34.97 20.14 18.67
C ASP A 652 35.90 19.46 19.66
N VAL A 653 37.11 20.02 19.85
CA VAL A 653 38.05 19.55 20.87
C VAL A 653 37.50 19.72 22.29
N LEU A 654 36.79 20.81 22.57
CA LEU A 654 36.16 21.05 23.87
C LEU A 654 35.06 20.02 24.15
N VAL A 655 34.17 19.78 23.18
CA VAL A 655 33.08 18.80 23.26
C VAL A 655 33.63 17.38 23.38
N GLU A 656 34.66 17.02 22.62
CA GLU A 656 35.31 15.71 22.70
C GLU A 656 35.90 15.45 24.08
N ARG A 657 36.53 16.48 24.70
CA ARG A 657 37.06 16.38 26.07
C ARG A 657 35.95 16.24 27.11
N LEU A 658 34.87 17.02 26.97
CA LEU A 658 33.69 16.91 27.83
C LEU A 658 33.06 15.52 27.74
N GLY A 659 32.92 14.98 26.53
CA GLY A 659 32.38 13.63 26.30
C GLY A 659 33.19 12.53 26.98
N ARG A 660 34.53 12.65 26.98
CA ARG A 660 35.44 11.70 27.65
C ARG A 660 35.31 11.70 29.17
N VAL A 661 35.05 12.86 29.80
CA VAL A 661 34.92 12.94 31.27
C VAL A 661 33.48 12.70 31.76
N ALA A 662 32.49 12.80 30.87
CA ALA A 662 31.09 12.57 31.20
C ALA A 662 30.64 11.12 30.95
N SER A 663 31.29 10.37 30.07
CA SER A 663 30.88 9.00 29.75
C SER A 663 31.41 8.00 30.78
N PRO A 664 30.62 7.01 31.22
CA PRO A 664 31.16 5.85 31.89
C PRO A 664 32.04 5.07 30.91
N ASP A 665 33.23 4.63 31.34
CA ASP A 665 34.17 3.84 30.52
C ASP A 665 33.46 2.61 29.90
N LYS A 666 32.92 2.75 28.68
CA LYS A 666 32.69 1.63 27.78
C LYS A 666 33.97 1.43 27.00
N VAL A 667 34.89 0.71 27.63
CA VAL A 667 35.94 -0.03 26.92
C VAL A 667 35.23 -1.04 26.01
N ILE A 668 35.00 -0.66 24.75
CA ILE A 668 34.77 -1.62 23.68
C ILE A 668 36.17 -1.94 23.14
N VAL A 669 36.74 -3.06 23.62
CA VAL A 669 37.87 -3.67 22.94
C VAL A 669 37.34 -4.34 21.67
N GLN A 670 37.81 -3.79 20.54
CA GLN A 670 37.86 -4.30 19.15
C GLN A 670 36.79 -5.27 18.68
#